data_AF-A0A6I3FFY9-F1
#
_entry.id   AF-A0A6I3FFY9-F1
#
_cell.length_a   1.000
_cell.length_b   1.000
_cell.length_c   1.000
_cell.angle_alpha   90.00
_cell.angle_beta   90.00
_cell.angle_gamma   90.00
#
_symmetry.space_group_name_H-M   'P 1'
#
loop_
_entity.id
_entity.type
_entity.pdbx_description
1 polymer ?
#
loop_
_entity_poly.entity_id
_entity_poly.type
_entity_poly.pdbx_seq_one_letter_code
_entity_poly.pdbx_strand_id
1 'polypeptide(L)'
;MIDAINPHAGLPFDDDDDAIRAALEDVSIPTLLLSCVHMSGDLSVIRGVLKPHGLVINEVQGFMSPDEQAAARNVAFEIIRDFRDGGCVLPQAPSSADIKEMMDWLCCEEVPAEYLPMLDEELVLDGVDKRRVPMKSSAADRSQFPVLVIGAGESGVLAGIRLHESGIPFTVIEKNAGVGGTWFENSYPGARVDVGNHFYCYSFEPSDHWTEYYAQQPELRKYFDDVMIRHGIESNIRFGTEVTGAVWNDGAGTWTVSIRALDGSTEKLEVRAIISAVGQLNRPNVPEIEGLETFAGKSFHSAQWDHDVDHIGKRVALVGAGASGFQIAPTIAPDVAELKVFQRTAQWMFPNPNYRKAVGPGFRWALKHLPFYGRWYRFLILWSACDKGLMGAKIDPDWPNQEISVSEGNEFTRMIFTDWITSQVGDNPELISKVIPDYPPTAKRTLQDDGSWLGALTRDNVELIRDSIDHIDGDAIVMADGTRHEVDIIVFATGFLANRFLWPMDIVGRSGVSLRDTWGERPKAYLGITIPDFPNLFCMYGPGTNLAHGGSLIFHSECQMRYITGCIDALIDGDLKAMEPSRPVHDEYYERVQAELKTLVWSSPQVRHSWFKNADGDIHVLSPWRLVDYWAWTQEPDLGDFVLS
;
A
#
# COMPACT_ATOMS: atom_id res chain seq x y z
N MET A 1 25.77 -5.07 28.28
CA MET A 1 24.81 -5.26 27.17
C MET A 1 24.88 -6.73 26.83
N ILE A 2 23.83 -7.49 27.13
CA ILE A 2 23.66 -8.80 26.48
C ILE A 2 23.46 -8.43 25.02
N ASP A 3 24.34 -8.88 24.11
CA ASP A 3 24.15 -8.67 22.68
C ASP A 3 22.75 -9.15 22.35
N ALA A 4 21.86 -8.20 22.00
CA ALA A 4 20.50 -8.54 21.66
C ALA A 4 20.57 -9.50 20.48
N ILE A 5 20.03 -10.71 20.65
CA ILE A 5 19.94 -11.69 19.58
C ILE A 5 19.22 -11.02 18.42
N ASN A 6 19.84 -11.02 17.24
CA ASN A 6 19.25 -10.43 16.05
C ASN A 6 17.85 -11.07 15.83
N PRO A 7 16.76 -10.27 15.80
CA PRO A 7 15.40 -10.80 15.74
C PRO A 7 15.09 -11.54 14.43
N HIS A 8 15.99 -11.51 13.45
CA HIS A 8 15.86 -12.19 12.16
C HIS A 8 16.76 -13.41 12.03
N ALA A 9 17.51 -13.78 13.08
CA ALA A 9 18.34 -14.97 13.10
C ALA A 9 17.55 -16.29 13.12
N GLY A 10 16.22 -16.24 13.28
CA GLY A 10 15.38 -17.43 13.45
C GLY A 10 15.44 -17.98 14.88
N LEU A 11 14.44 -18.79 15.25
CA LEU A 11 14.41 -19.50 16.52
C LEU A 11 15.10 -20.86 16.39
N PRO A 12 15.89 -21.30 17.39
CA PRO A 12 16.40 -22.66 17.44
C PRO A 12 15.28 -23.70 17.33
N PHE A 13 15.60 -24.85 16.73
CA PHE A 13 14.68 -25.95 16.49
C PHE A 13 15.38 -27.29 16.68
N ASP A 14 14.60 -28.33 16.96
CA ASP A 14 15.04 -29.71 17.14
C ASP A 14 14.14 -30.71 16.38
N ASP A 15 13.37 -30.21 15.41
CA ASP A 15 12.55 -31.02 14.49
C ASP A 15 13.37 -32.15 13.86
N ASP A 16 12.77 -33.33 13.72
CA ASP A 16 13.41 -34.47 13.08
C ASP A 16 13.59 -34.29 11.56
N ASP A 17 14.38 -35.17 10.95
CA ASP A 17 14.74 -35.04 9.52
C ASP A 17 13.50 -35.10 8.60
N ASP A 18 12.48 -35.89 8.94
CA ASP A 18 11.27 -36.01 8.14
C ASP A 18 10.42 -34.73 8.25
N ALA A 19 10.31 -34.15 9.45
CA ALA A 19 9.64 -32.88 9.69
C ALA A 19 10.32 -31.73 8.92
N ILE A 20 11.66 -31.66 8.94
CA ILE A 20 12.40 -30.65 8.17
C ILE A 20 12.13 -30.83 6.68
N ARG A 21 12.24 -32.05 6.14
CA ARG A 21 11.97 -32.29 4.71
C ARG A 21 10.56 -31.86 4.32
N ALA A 22 9.56 -32.20 5.13
CA ALA A 22 8.18 -31.78 4.90
C ALA A 22 8.04 -30.25 4.92
N ALA A 23 8.74 -29.56 5.82
CA ALA A 23 8.73 -28.10 5.89
C ALA A 23 9.37 -27.40 4.69
N LEU A 24 10.18 -28.09 3.88
CA LEU A 24 10.82 -27.51 2.69
C LEU A 24 9.97 -27.60 1.41
N GLU A 25 8.81 -28.26 1.45
CA GLU A 25 8.01 -28.49 0.24
C GLU A 25 7.34 -27.23 -0.32
N ASP A 26 6.90 -26.31 0.55
CA ASP A 26 6.11 -25.13 0.20
C ASP A 26 6.82 -23.77 0.40
N VAL A 27 8.15 -23.79 0.53
CA VAL A 27 8.98 -22.58 0.66
C VAL A 27 9.42 -22.02 -0.70
N SER A 28 9.72 -20.72 -0.77
CA SER A 28 10.51 -20.13 -1.86
C SER A 28 11.92 -20.71 -1.88
N ILE A 29 12.30 -21.40 -2.96
CA ILE A 29 13.63 -22.00 -3.12
C ILE A 29 14.75 -20.96 -3.21
N PRO A 30 14.64 -19.86 -3.99
CA PRO A 30 15.69 -18.83 -3.98
C PRO A 30 15.93 -18.25 -2.58
N THR A 31 14.85 -17.98 -1.84
CA THR A 31 14.96 -17.48 -0.46
C THR A 31 15.58 -18.51 0.48
N LEU A 32 15.20 -19.79 0.35
CA LEU A 32 15.75 -20.89 1.12
C LEU A 32 17.26 -20.99 0.96
N LEU A 33 17.76 -20.94 -0.28
CA LEU A 33 19.19 -21.04 -0.56
C LEU A 33 20.00 -19.86 0.00
N LEU A 34 19.44 -18.64 0.00
CA LEU A 34 20.07 -17.51 0.67
C LEU A 34 20.12 -17.65 2.19
N SER A 35 19.06 -18.20 2.79
CA SER A 35 19.09 -18.58 4.21
C SER A 35 20.16 -19.65 4.50
N CYS A 36 20.33 -20.62 3.60
CA CYS A 36 21.39 -21.63 3.71
C CYS A 36 22.80 -21.03 3.69
N VAL A 37 23.06 -19.96 2.93
CA VAL A 37 24.34 -19.22 2.98
C VAL A 37 24.57 -18.66 4.39
N HIS A 38 23.55 -18.11 5.04
CA HIS A 38 23.67 -17.62 6.42
C HIS A 38 23.91 -18.74 7.42
N MET A 39 23.31 -19.92 7.23
CA MET A 39 23.50 -21.08 8.12
C MET A 39 24.88 -21.72 7.97
N SER A 40 25.39 -21.84 6.74
CA SER A 40 26.66 -22.51 6.44
C SER A 40 27.88 -21.58 6.49
N GLY A 41 27.68 -20.28 6.24
CA GLY A 41 28.76 -19.33 5.99
C GLY A 41 29.47 -19.55 4.65
N ASP A 42 28.87 -20.32 3.74
CA ASP A 42 29.47 -20.73 2.47
C ASP A 42 28.65 -20.23 1.26
N LEU A 43 29.24 -19.32 0.48
CA LEU A 43 28.68 -18.81 -0.77
C LEU A 43 28.67 -19.82 -1.91
N SER A 44 29.36 -20.96 -1.79
CA SER A 44 29.34 -22.00 -2.83
C SER A 44 27.92 -22.51 -3.11
N VAL A 45 27.01 -22.39 -2.13
CA VAL A 45 25.57 -22.69 -2.25
C VAL A 45 24.91 -21.99 -3.44
N ILE A 46 25.31 -20.75 -3.74
CA ILE A 46 24.74 -19.94 -4.84
C ILE A 46 25.65 -19.81 -6.06
N ARG A 47 26.88 -20.34 -5.99
CA ARG A 47 27.84 -20.35 -7.11
C ARG A 47 27.79 -21.63 -7.96
N GLY A 48 26.89 -22.54 -7.62
CA GLY A 48 26.68 -23.81 -8.30
C GLY A 48 25.81 -23.71 -9.56
N VAL A 49 25.29 -24.86 -9.99
CA VAL A 49 24.39 -24.97 -11.16
C VAL A 49 22.94 -24.65 -10.83
N LEU A 50 22.54 -24.77 -9.56
CA LEU A 50 21.19 -24.45 -9.10
C LEU A 50 21.08 -22.94 -8.91
N LYS A 51 20.29 -22.29 -9.74
CA LYS A 51 20.06 -20.84 -9.69
C LYS A 51 18.67 -20.47 -10.21
N PRO A 52 18.10 -19.35 -9.77
CA PRO A 52 16.92 -18.79 -10.40
C PRO A 52 17.23 -18.35 -11.84
N HIS A 53 16.21 -18.40 -12.68
CA HIS A 53 16.27 -18.05 -14.11
C HIS A 53 15.56 -16.72 -14.43
N GLY A 54 14.87 -16.13 -13.46
CA GLY A 54 14.27 -14.81 -13.58
C GLY A 54 13.48 -14.42 -12.33
N LEU A 55 13.07 -13.15 -12.30
CA LEU A 55 12.28 -12.58 -11.23
C LEU A 55 11.18 -11.68 -11.81
N VAL A 56 9.93 -12.04 -11.54
CA VAL A 56 8.72 -11.29 -11.91
C VAL A 56 7.81 -11.24 -10.70
N ILE A 57 7.04 -10.16 -10.55
CA ILE A 57 6.09 -10.01 -9.45
C ILE A 57 5.14 -11.22 -9.39
N ASN A 58 4.83 -11.67 -8.18
CA ASN A 58 4.03 -12.86 -7.84
C ASN A 58 4.67 -14.23 -8.16
N GLU A 59 5.83 -14.27 -8.83
CA GLU A 59 6.60 -15.50 -9.02
C GLU A 59 7.74 -15.60 -8.00
N VAL A 60 7.75 -16.68 -7.22
CA VAL A 60 8.61 -16.82 -6.02
C VAL A 60 9.54 -18.03 -6.07
N GLN A 61 9.50 -18.84 -7.11
CA GLN A 61 10.37 -20.01 -7.29
C GLN A 61 11.52 -19.75 -8.27
N GLY A 62 11.66 -18.51 -8.75
CA GLY A 62 12.74 -18.11 -9.65
C GLY A 62 12.67 -18.82 -11.01
N PHE A 63 11.48 -19.27 -11.45
CA PHE A 63 11.29 -20.08 -12.66
C PHE A 63 12.13 -21.37 -12.69
N MET A 64 12.57 -21.89 -11.53
CA MET A 64 13.29 -23.15 -11.45
C MET A 64 12.34 -24.31 -11.79
N SER A 65 12.83 -25.27 -12.58
CA SER A 65 12.09 -26.50 -12.90
C SER A 65 11.85 -27.36 -11.65
N PRO A 66 10.85 -28.26 -11.66
CA PRO A 66 10.60 -29.15 -10.52
C PRO A 66 11.82 -29.98 -10.09
N ASP A 67 12.65 -30.41 -11.05
CA ASP A 67 13.88 -31.16 -10.78
C ASP A 67 14.95 -30.29 -10.10
N GLU A 68 15.12 -29.04 -10.56
CA GLU A 68 16.02 -28.08 -9.91
C GLU A 68 15.55 -27.72 -8.50
N GLN A 69 14.24 -27.54 -8.30
CA GLN A 69 13.67 -27.29 -6.97
C GLN A 69 13.90 -28.48 -6.04
N ALA A 70 13.67 -29.71 -6.50
CA ALA A 70 13.91 -30.92 -5.70
C ALA A 70 15.40 -31.09 -5.34
N ALA A 71 16.31 -30.83 -6.29
CA ALA A 71 17.74 -30.84 -6.03
C ALA A 71 18.15 -29.76 -5.00
N ALA A 72 17.60 -28.55 -5.11
CA ALA A 72 17.85 -27.47 -4.16
C ALA A 72 17.35 -27.80 -2.76
N ARG A 73 16.16 -28.41 -2.61
CA ARG A 73 15.64 -28.88 -1.32
C ARG A 73 16.58 -29.90 -0.67
N ASN A 74 17.16 -30.81 -1.45
CA ASN A 74 18.12 -31.78 -0.91
C ASN A 74 19.41 -31.11 -0.40
N VAL A 75 19.95 -30.15 -1.14
CA VAL A 75 21.12 -29.37 -0.69
C VAL A 75 20.79 -28.59 0.58
N ALA A 76 19.65 -27.90 0.59
CA ALA A 76 19.20 -27.10 1.73
C ALA A 76 18.96 -27.97 2.97
N PHE A 77 18.37 -29.15 2.81
CA PHE A 77 18.11 -30.09 3.91
C PHE A 77 19.41 -30.47 4.64
N GLU A 78 20.47 -30.84 3.90
CA GLU A 78 21.74 -31.22 4.53
C GLU A 78 22.33 -30.05 5.34
N ILE A 79 22.28 -28.83 4.81
CA ILE A 79 22.76 -27.62 5.50
C ILE A 79 21.92 -27.33 6.76
N ILE A 80 20.59 -27.44 6.67
CA ILE A 80 19.66 -27.18 7.78
C ILE A 80 19.84 -28.23 8.88
N ARG A 81 20.02 -29.50 8.50
CA ARG A 81 20.30 -30.60 9.44
C ARG A 81 21.62 -30.34 10.17
N ASP A 82 22.67 -30.00 9.46
CA ASP A 82 23.99 -29.73 10.06
C ASP A 82 23.95 -28.48 10.96
N PHE A 83 23.19 -27.44 10.58
CA PHE A 83 22.96 -26.25 11.40
C PHE A 83 22.19 -26.57 12.70
N ARG A 84 21.13 -27.39 12.61
CA ARG A 84 20.38 -27.91 13.77
C ARG A 84 21.30 -28.70 14.70
N ASP A 85 22.01 -29.68 14.17
CA ASP A 85 22.88 -30.58 14.94
C ASP A 85 24.09 -29.83 15.54
N GLY A 86 24.48 -28.70 14.93
CA GLY A 86 25.45 -27.74 15.46
C GLY A 86 24.90 -26.78 16.53
N GLY A 87 23.63 -26.91 16.93
CA GLY A 87 23.01 -26.11 17.97
C GLY A 87 22.44 -24.76 17.50
N CYS A 88 22.15 -24.62 16.20
CA CYS A 88 21.62 -23.40 15.58
C CYS A 88 22.50 -22.17 15.81
N VAL A 89 23.82 -22.35 15.84
CA VAL A 89 24.78 -21.25 16.03
C VAL A 89 25.16 -20.65 14.69
N LEU A 90 24.86 -19.36 14.51
CA LEU A 90 25.23 -18.65 13.28
C LEU A 90 26.75 -18.53 13.12
N PRO A 91 27.29 -18.77 11.90
CA PRO A 91 28.67 -18.44 11.57
C PRO A 91 28.87 -16.91 11.47
N GLN A 92 30.07 -16.51 11.06
CA GLN A 92 30.35 -15.10 10.77
C GLN A 92 29.38 -14.57 9.70
N ALA A 93 28.82 -13.39 9.93
CA ALA A 93 27.93 -12.73 8.98
C ALA A 93 28.62 -12.50 7.61
N PRO A 94 27.91 -12.67 6.49
CA PRO A 94 28.44 -12.33 5.17
C PRO A 94 28.87 -10.86 5.09
N SER A 95 29.92 -10.57 4.30
CA SER A 95 30.36 -9.20 4.06
C SER A 95 29.36 -8.45 3.17
N SER A 96 29.44 -7.12 3.09
CA SER A 96 28.58 -6.33 2.19
C SER A 96 28.73 -6.72 0.71
N ALA A 97 29.93 -7.17 0.31
CA ALA A 97 30.15 -7.68 -1.04
C ALA A 97 29.43 -9.02 -1.27
N ASP A 98 29.44 -9.90 -0.27
CA ASP A 98 28.74 -11.18 -0.30
C ASP A 98 27.21 -10.96 -0.33
N ILE A 99 26.69 -10.03 0.47
CA ILE A 99 25.27 -9.66 0.45
C ILE A 99 24.86 -9.10 -0.91
N LYS A 100 25.69 -8.27 -1.56
CA LYS A 100 25.42 -7.82 -2.92
C LYS A 100 25.37 -9.00 -3.90
N GLU A 101 26.32 -9.93 -3.82
CA GLU A 101 26.32 -11.14 -4.67
C GLU A 101 25.05 -11.98 -4.47
N MET A 102 24.58 -12.11 -3.23
CA MET A 102 23.31 -12.79 -2.91
C MET A 102 22.09 -12.06 -3.50
N MET A 103 22.07 -10.73 -3.46
CA MET A 103 21.03 -9.91 -4.10
C MET A 103 21.03 -10.08 -5.62
N ASP A 104 22.20 -9.95 -6.25
CA ASP A 104 22.36 -10.09 -7.70
C ASP A 104 21.92 -11.49 -8.17
N TRP A 105 22.28 -12.52 -7.39
CA TRP A 105 21.89 -13.91 -7.66
C TRP A 105 20.37 -14.10 -7.61
N LEU A 106 19.70 -13.57 -6.57
CA LEU A 106 18.26 -13.73 -6.41
C LEU A 106 17.47 -13.01 -7.50
N CYS A 107 17.93 -11.82 -7.90
CA CYS A 107 17.25 -10.99 -8.90
C CYS A 107 17.58 -11.37 -10.35
N CYS A 108 18.54 -12.28 -10.55
CA CYS A 108 19.06 -12.69 -11.85
C CYS A 108 19.63 -11.52 -12.68
N GLU A 109 20.07 -10.45 -12.02
CA GLU A 109 20.58 -9.23 -12.63
C GLU A 109 21.48 -8.49 -11.63
N GLU A 110 22.30 -7.56 -12.12
CA GLU A 110 23.08 -6.70 -11.21
C GLU A 110 22.15 -5.70 -10.52
N VAL A 111 22.12 -5.73 -9.17
CA VAL A 111 21.49 -4.69 -8.37
C VAL A 111 22.41 -3.45 -8.39
N PRO A 112 21.93 -2.30 -8.91
CA PRO A 112 22.74 -1.10 -9.00
C PRO A 112 23.15 -0.59 -7.62
N ALA A 113 24.38 -0.07 -7.51
CA ALA A 113 24.96 0.36 -6.24
C ALA A 113 24.12 1.42 -5.49
N GLU A 114 23.35 2.25 -6.21
CA GLU A 114 22.46 3.26 -5.62
C GLU A 114 21.34 2.67 -4.74
N TYR A 115 20.94 1.42 -4.98
CA TYR A 115 19.89 0.76 -4.20
C TYR A 115 20.42 0.11 -2.92
N LEU A 116 21.72 -0.19 -2.82
CA LEU A 116 22.26 -1.00 -1.73
C LEU A 116 21.97 -0.41 -0.34
N PRO A 117 22.11 0.90 -0.09
CA PRO A 117 21.76 1.47 1.21
C PRO A 117 20.26 1.34 1.55
N MET A 118 19.37 1.56 0.57
CA MET A 118 17.93 1.38 0.76
C MET A 118 17.57 -0.08 1.07
N LEU A 119 18.19 -1.02 0.35
CA LEU A 119 17.94 -2.45 0.54
C LEU A 119 18.51 -2.97 1.85
N ASP A 120 19.64 -2.44 2.31
CA ASP A 120 20.20 -2.71 3.62
C ASP A 120 19.24 -2.26 4.75
N GLU A 121 18.62 -1.09 4.62
CA GLU A 121 17.54 -0.64 5.53
C GLU A 121 16.29 -1.53 5.47
N GLU A 122 15.91 -2.03 4.29
CA GLU A 122 14.73 -2.90 4.14
C GLU A 122 14.94 -4.31 4.70
N LEU A 123 16.14 -4.85 4.55
CA LEU A 123 16.47 -6.20 4.97
C LEU A 123 16.77 -6.29 6.47
N VAL A 124 17.36 -5.25 7.06
CA VAL A 124 17.70 -5.20 8.50
C VAL A 124 18.50 -6.44 8.92
N LEU A 125 19.47 -6.87 8.09
CA LEU A 125 20.24 -8.10 8.36
C LEU A 125 21.11 -8.00 9.62
N ASP A 126 21.46 -6.78 10.05
CA ASP A 126 22.18 -6.52 11.30
C ASP A 126 21.27 -6.41 12.53
N GLY A 127 19.94 -6.48 12.35
CA GLY A 127 18.96 -6.37 13.43
C GLY A 127 18.71 -4.92 13.90
N VAL A 128 19.26 -3.93 13.21
CA VAL A 128 19.14 -2.51 13.58
C VAL A 128 18.16 -1.79 12.66
N ASP A 129 17.08 -1.28 13.23
CA ASP A 129 16.12 -0.43 12.54
C ASP A 129 16.74 0.96 12.26
N LYS A 130 17.34 1.09 11.08
CA LYS A 130 18.01 2.31 10.58
C LYS A 130 17.05 3.45 10.28
N ARG A 131 15.73 3.22 10.28
CA ARG A 131 14.74 4.28 10.08
C ARG A 131 14.43 5.09 11.33
N ARG A 132 14.87 4.61 12.50
CA ARG A 132 14.81 5.40 13.75
C ARG A 132 15.77 6.57 13.64
N VAL A 133 15.25 7.78 13.82
CA VAL A 133 16.07 9.00 13.82
C VAL A 133 16.82 9.11 15.16
N PRO A 134 18.15 9.21 15.15
CA PRO A 134 18.90 9.55 16.36
C PRO A 134 18.62 11.00 16.74
N MET A 135 17.89 11.20 17.85
CA MET A 135 17.47 12.53 18.31
C MET A 135 18.66 13.37 18.79
N LYS A 136 18.79 14.61 18.29
CA LYS A 136 19.78 15.60 18.73
C LYS A 136 19.29 16.41 19.92
N SER A 137 17.98 16.71 19.95
CA SER A 137 17.31 17.42 21.03
C SER A 137 17.52 16.76 22.41
N SER A 138 17.33 17.51 23.50
CA SER A 138 17.31 16.92 24.84
C SER A 138 15.95 16.29 25.15
N ALA A 139 15.92 15.28 26.03
CA ALA A 139 14.66 14.66 26.47
C ALA A 139 13.73 15.66 27.18
N ALA A 140 14.29 16.68 27.85
CA ALA A 140 13.52 17.72 28.51
C ALA A 140 12.79 18.59 27.48
N ASP A 141 13.48 18.98 26.40
CA ASP A 141 12.89 19.82 25.35
C ASP A 141 11.81 19.05 24.58
N ARG A 142 12.07 17.77 24.26
CA ARG A 142 11.06 16.91 23.63
C ARG A 142 9.77 16.80 24.43
N SER A 143 9.86 16.73 25.76
CA SER A 143 8.68 16.64 26.63
C SER A 143 7.77 17.89 26.59
N GLN A 144 8.22 19.00 25.99
CA GLN A 144 7.48 20.24 25.85
C GLN A 144 6.92 20.45 24.43
N PHE A 145 7.03 19.45 23.56
CA PHE A 145 6.61 19.53 22.15
C PHE A 145 5.44 18.58 21.84
N PRO A 146 4.20 18.85 22.32
CA PRO A 146 3.06 18.00 22.03
C PRO A 146 2.72 17.98 20.54
N VAL A 147 2.55 16.78 19.98
CA VAL A 147 2.17 16.54 18.58
C VAL A 147 0.77 15.94 18.52
N LEU A 148 -0.07 16.43 17.60
CA LEU A 148 -1.32 15.76 17.25
C LEU A 148 -1.12 14.90 16.02
N VAL A 149 -1.57 13.64 16.05
CA VAL A 149 -1.71 12.78 14.87
C VAL A 149 -3.19 12.64 14.54
N ILE A 150 -3.57 12.85 13.27
CA ILE A 150 -4.97 12.76 12.83
C ILE A 150 -5.15 11.45 12.03
N GLY A 151 -5.89 10.50 12.59
CA GLY A 151 -6.11 9.16 12.06
C GLY A 151 -5.21 8.10 12.70
N ALA A 152 -5.76 6.92 12.92
CA ALA A 152 -5.10 5.71 13.42
C ALA A 152 -5.19 4.56 12.40
N GLY A 153 -5.06 4.91 11.12
CA GLY A 153 -4.70 3.94 10.07
C GLY A 153 -3.23 3.55 10.16
N GLU A 154 -2.74 2.87 9.12
CA GLU A 154 -1.33 2.47 8.98
C GLU A 154 -0.37 3.63 9.28
N SER A 155 -0.55 4.79 8.64
CA SER A 155 0.39 5.90 8.82
C SER A 155 0.32 6.49 10.24
N GLY A 156 -0.86 6.47 10.87
CA GLY A 156 -1.09 7.04 12.20
C GLY A 156 -0.53 6.17 13.32
N VAL A 157 -0.68 4.84 13.20
CA VAL A 157 -0.04 3.87 14.10
C VAL A 157 1.48 4.01 13.99
N LEU A 158 2.03 4.08 12.78
CA LEU A 158 3.46 4.31 12.56
C LEU A 158 3.95 5.62 13.21
N ALA A 159 3.23 6.72 12.99
CA ALA A 159 3.58 8.01 13.58
C ALA A 159 3.58 7.95 15.11
N GLY A 160 2.56 7.33 15.71
CA GLY A 160 2.49 7.12 17.16
C GLY A 160 3.68 6.31 17.69
N ILE A 161 4.06 5.23 17.01
CA ILE A 161 5.22 4.40 17.39
C ILE A 161 6.50 5.24 17.35
N ARG A 162 6.76 5.94 16.24
CA ARG A 162 8.01 6.72 16.10
C ARG A 162 8.08 7.89 17.09
N LEU A 163 6.96 8.57 17.37
CA LEU A 163 6.91 9.62 18.38
C LEU A 163 7.13 9.05 19.80
N HIS A 164 6.55 7.89 20.10
CA HIS A 164 6.76 7.18 21.37
C HIS A 164 8.23 6.81 21.57
N GLU A 165 8.86 6.20 20.56
CA GLU A 165 10.27 5.83 20.56
C GLU A 165 11.20 7.04 20.73
N SER A 166 10.85 8.17 20.13
CA SER A 166 11.58 9.44 20.27
C SER A 166 11.30 10.15 21.59
N GLY A 167 10.35 9.71 22.41
CA GLY A 167 9.97 10.37 23.67
C GLY A 167 9.31 11.74 23.47
N ILE A 168 8.63 11.94 22.34
CA ILE A 168 7.87 13.16 22.04
C ILE A 168 6.41 12.93 22.48
N PRO A 169 5.80 13.78 23.32
CA PRO A 169 4.41 13.63 23.72
C PRO A 169 3.47 13.75 22.51
N PHE A 170 2.50 12.85 22.40
CA PHE A 170 1.54 12.89 21.30
C PHE A 170 0.15 12.41 21.71
N THR A 171 -0.83 12.79 20.91
CA THR A 171 -2.20 12.27 20.94
C THR A 171 -2.64 11.95 19.52
N VAL A 172 -3.20 10.76 19.32
CA VAL A 172 -3.82 10.35 18.06
C VAL A 172 -5.34 10.52 18.18
N ILE A 173 -5.96 11.19 17.22
CA ILE A 173 -7.41 11.36 17.13
C ILE A 173 -7.95 10.49 15.99
N GLU A 174 -8.82 9.53 16.30
CA GLU A 174 -9.39 8.59 15.33
C GLU A 174 -10.92 8.61 15.41
N LYS A 175 -11.56 8.83 14.25
CA LYS A 175 -13.03 8.93 14.15
C LYS A 175 -13.71 7.57 14.32
N ASN A 176 -13.02 6.50 13.96
CA ASN A 176 -13.48 5.13 14.07
C ASN A 176 -13.33 4.60 15.51
N ALA A 177 -13.97 3.48 15.79
CA ALA A 177 -13.93 2.83 17.11
C ALA A 177 -12.70 1.92 17.32
N GLY A 178 -11.74 1.94 16.40
CA GLY A 178 -10.53 1.13 16.45
C GLY A 178 -9.56 1.50 15.33
N VAL A 179 -8.38 0.87 15.33
CA VAL A 179 -7.32 1.13 14.35
C VAL A 179 -7.56 0.44 13.01
N GLY A 180 -6.76 0.83 12.01
CA GLY A 180 -6.66 0.17 10.71
C GLY A 180 -7.02 1.07 9.53
N GLY A 181 -7.69 2.20 9.77
CA GLY A 181 -8.03 3.19 8.73
C GLY A 181 -8.84 2.54 7.60
N THR A 182 -8.26 2.43 6.41
CA THR A 182 -8.83 1.68 5.27
C THR A 182 -9.33 0.30 5.68
N TRP A 183 -8.55 -0.43 6.50
CA TRP A 183 -8.88 -1.77 6.98
C TRP A 183 -9.84 -1.75 8.17
N PHE A 184 -10.22 -0.59 8.70
CA PHE A 184 -11.39 -0.49 9.58
C PHE A 184 -12.67 -0.32 8.76
N GLU A 185 -12.65 0.57 7.77
CA GLU A 185 -13.85 0.97 7.01
C GLU A 185 -14.25 -0.07 5.95
N ASN A 186 -13.30 -0.61 5.20
CA ASN A 186 -13.56 -1.47 4.05
C ASN A 186 -13.77 -2.94 4.46
N SER A 187 -14.88 -3.21 5.13
CA SER A 187 -15.24 -4.55 5.66
C SER A 187 -16.17 -5.35 4.75
N TYR A 188 -16.23 -5.00 3.45
CA TYR A 188 -17.05 -5.72 2.48
C TYR A 188 -16.51 -7.16 2.21
N PRO A 189 -17.38 -8.10 1.81
CA PRO A 189 -16.97 -9.46 1.48
C PRO A 189 -15.86 -9.52 0.43
N GLY A 190 -14.76 -10.19 0.76
CA GLY A 190 -13.61 -10.38 -0.14
C GLY A 190 -12.56 -9.27 -0.08
N ALA A 191 -12.75 -8.22 0.73
CA ALA A 191 -11.78 -7.14 0.93
C ALA A 191 -10.39 -7.69 1.29
N ARG A 192 -9.38 -7.35 0.50
CA ARG A 192 -8.00 -7.84 0.66
C ARG A 192 -6.96 -6.91 0.05
N VAL A 193 -5.71 -7.07 0.45
CA VAL A 193 -4.56 -6.33 -0.09
C VAL A 193 -4.18 -6.83 -1.50
N ASP A 194 -3.45 -6.01 -2.26
CA ASP A 194 -2.93 -6.32 -3.61
C ASP A 194 -1.38 -6.32 -3.69
N VAL A 195 -0.72 -6.02 -2.57
CA VAL A 195 0.72 -6.11 -2.31
C VAL A 195 0.96 -7.30 -1.37
N GLY A 196 1.96 -8.13 -1.65
CA GLY A 196 2.26 -9.31 -0.82
C GLY A 196 2.54 -8.94 0.64
N ASN A 197 2.00 -9.70 1.59
CA ASN A 197 1.94 -9.33 3.02
C ASN A 197 3.30 -9.02 3.65
N HIS A 198 4.37 -9.71 3.23
CA HIS A 198 5.72 -9.47 3.77
C HIS A 198 6.37 -8.16 3.28
N PHE A 199 5.74 -7.47 2.32
CA PHE A 199 6.06 -6.11 1.89
C PHE A 199 4.97 -5.11 2.33
N TYR A 200 3.74 -5.58 2.49
CA TYR A 200 2.64 -4.83 3.11
C TYR A 200 2.57 -5.02 4.64
N CYS A 201 3.72 -4.86 5.30
CA CYS A 201 3.88 -4.80 6.75
C CYS A 201 5.04 -3.85 7.06
N TYR A 202 5.08 -3.29 8.28
CA TYR A 202 6.21 -2.45 8.69
C TYR A 202 7.51 -3.26 8.62
N SER A 203 8.58 -2.63 8.15
CA SER A 203 9.87 -3.29 7.97
C SER A 203 10.44 -3.78 9.30
N PHE A 204 10.15 -3.07 10.40
CA PHE A 204 10.56 -3.41 11.77
C PHE A 204 9.59 -4.34 12.50
N GLU A 205 8.39 -4.60 11.96
CA GLU A 205 7.39 -5.53 12.52
C GLU A 205 6.96 -6.57 11.47
N PRO A 206 7.86 -7.50 11.07
CA PRO A 206 7.47 -8.63 10.26
C PRO A 206 6.46 -9.52 11.03
N SER A 207 5.61 -10.23 10.29
CA SER A 207 4.65 -11.18 10.86
C SER A 207 4.83 -12.56 10.23
N ASP A 208 4.81 -13.59 11.06
CA ASP A 208 4.82 -15.02 10.69
C ASP A 208 3.43 -15.67 10.80
N HIS A 209 2.40 -14.87 11.10
CA HIS A 209 1.04 -15.35 11.34
C HIS A 209 0.10 -15.21 10.15
N TRP A 210 0.59 -14.67 9.02
CA TRP A 210 -0.23 -14.50 7.82
C TRP A 210 -0.86 -15.83 7.36
N THR A 211 -2.18 -15.79 7.13
CA THR A 211 -2.95 -16.96 6.71
C THR A 211 -2.97 -17.18 5.21
N GLU A 212 -2.90 -16.10 4.43
CA GLU A 212 -2.79 -16.07 2.98
C GLU A 212 -1.57 -15.23 2.55
N TYR A 213 -1.08 -15.36 1.31
CA TYR A 213 0.00 -14.51 0.80
C TYR A 213 -0.44 -13.04 0.61
N TYR A 214 -1.73 -12.83 0.41
CA TYR A 214 -2.42 -11.53 0.35
C TYR A 214 -3.59 -11.57 1.32
N ALA A 215 -3.40 -10.98 2.50
CA ALA A 215 -4.34 -11.10 3.60
C ALA A 215 -5.67 -10.39 3.33
N GLN A 216 -6.72 -10.92 3.93
CA GLN A 216 -8.03 -10.29 3.96
C GLN A 216 -8.07 -9.17 5.01
N GLN A 217 -9.03 -8.27 4.87
CA GLN A 217 -9.19 -7.10 5.74
C GLN A 217 -9.20 -7.42 7.26
N PRO A 218 -9.88 -8.47 7.77
CA PRO A 218 -9.91 -8.72 9.22
C PRO A 218 -8.52 -9.02 9.79
N GLU A 219 -7.69 -9.73 9.03
CA GLU A 219 -6.33 -10.09 9.41
C GLU A 219 -5.40 -8.87 9.37
N LEU A 220 -5.53 -8.02 8.34
CA LEU A 220 -4.78 -6.76 8.23
C LEU A 220 -5.13 -5.79 9.37
N ARG A 221 -6.42 -5.67 9.71
CA ARG A 221 -6.86 -4.87 10.85
C ARG A 221 -6.26 -5.40 12.16
N LYS A 222 -6.29 -6.72 12.36
CA LYS A 222 -5.69 -7.36 13.52
C LYS A 222 -4.18 -7.11 13.61
N TYR A 223 -3.45 -7.16 12.49
CA TYR A 223 -2.02 -6.84 12.47
C TYR A 223 -1.74 -5.44 13.04
N PHE A 224 -2.46 -4.41 12.59
CA PHE A 224 -2.25 -3.04 13.10
C PHE A 224 -2.65 -2.89 14.57
N ASP A 225 -3.69 -3.60 15.00
CA ASP A 225 -4.11 -3.64 16.41
C ASP A 225 -3.04 -4.29 17.30
N ASP A 226 -2.54 -5.46 16.91
CA ASP A 226 -1.48 -6.17 17.63
C ASP A 226 -0.18 -5.35 17.69
N VAL A 227 0.18 -4.66 16.60
CA VAL A 227 1.36 -3.77 16.55
C VAL A 227 1.16 -2.55 17.47
N MET A 228 -0.01 -1.90 17.43
CA MET A 228 -0.32 -0.79 18.34
C MET A 228 -0.16 -1.20 19.81
N ILE A 229 -0.69 -2.37 20.19
CA ILE A 229 -0.61 -2.91 21.56
C ILE A 229 0.84 -3.23 21.94
N ARG A 230 1.59 -3.91 21.05
CA ARG A 230 2.99 -4.30 21.27
C ARG A 230 3.89 -3.10 21.54
N HIS A 231 3.63 -1.98 20.88
CA HIS A 231 4.36 -0.72 21.04
C HIS A 231 3.79 0.19 22.13
N GLY A 232 2.72 -0.21 22.81
CA GLY A 232 2.19 0.48 23.99
C GLY A 232 1.62 1.88 23.71
N ILE A 233 1.17 2.16 22.48
CA ILE A 233 0.65 3.49 22.09
C ILE A 233 -0.86 3.63 22.23
N GLU A 234 -1.58 2.56 22.60
CA GLU A 234 -3.05 2.55 22.72
C GLU A 234 -3.59 3.69 23.60
N SER A 235 -2.95 3.94 24.75
CA SER A 235 -3.35 5.00 25.69
C SER A 235 -3.23 6.41 25.14
N ASN A 236 -2.54 6.59 24.01
CA ASN A 236 -2.38 7.88 23.34
C ASN A 236 -3.45 8.09 22.26
N ILE A 237 -4.34 7.13 22.02
CA ILE A 237 -5.36 7.20 20.97
C ILE A 237 -6.74 7.50 21.57
N ARG A 238 -7.42 8.50 21.00
CA ARG A 238 -8.82 8.83 21.28
C ARG A 238 -9.69 8.38 20.10
N PHE A 239 -10.26 7.19 20.24
CA PHE A 239 -11.24 6.65 19.29
C PHE A 239 -12.58 7.38 19.37
N GLY A 240 -13.42 7.22 18.34
CA GLY A 240 -14.73 7.88 18.26
C GLY A 240 -14.65 9.40 18.35
N THR A 241 -13.54 9.99 17.91
CA THR A 241 -13.30 11.42 17.99
C THR A 241 -12.81 11.92 16.64
N GLU A 242 -13.49 12.92 16.08
CA GLU A 242 -13.16 13.50 14.79
C GLU A 242 -12.50 14.87 14.97
N VAL A 243 -11.39 15.12 14.28
CA VAL A 243 -10.86 16.47 14.12
C VAL A 243 -11.74 17.21 13.11
N THR A 244 -12.22 18.40 13.47
CA THR A 244 -13.08 19.21 12.59
C THR A 244 -12.35 20.39 11.96
N GLY A 245 -11.23 20.82 12.56
CA GLY A 245 -10.41 21.90 12.03
C GLY A 245 -9.23 22.26 12.92
N ALA A 246 -8.34 23.10 12.42
CA ALA A 246 -7.17 23.59 13.14
C ALA A 246 -6.78 25.00 12.68
N VAL A 247 -6.33 25.85 13.60
CA VAL A 247 -5.91 27.23 13.30
C VAL A 247 -4.52 27.48 13.87
N TRP A 248 -3.60 27.98 13.05
CA TRP A 248 -2.25 28.32 13.45
C TRP A 248 -2.17 29.65 14.22
N ASN A 249 -1.26 29.73 15.19
CA ASN A 249 -0.95 30.95 15.93
C ASN A 249 0.57 31.23 15.92
N ASP A 250 0.99 32.28 15.21
CA ASP A 250 2.39 32.70 15.12
C ASP A 250 3.00 33.13 16.45
N GLY A 251 2.24 33.84 17.29
CA GLY A 251 2.74 34.35 18.56
C GLY A 251 3.14 33.22 19.49
N ALA A 252 2.29 32.18 19.55
CA ALA A 252 2.48 31.00 20.37
C ALA A 252 3.34 29.91 19.71
N GLY A 253 3.41 29.85 18.38
CA GLY A 253 4.01 28.73 17.65
C GLY A 253 3.22 27.43 17.84
N THR A 254 1.89 27.53 17.91
CA THR A 254 0.97 26.41 18.19
C THR A 254 -0.19 26.36 17.20
N TRP A 255 -0.79 25.17 17.09
CA TRP A 255 -2.08 24.93 16.47
C TRP A 255 -3.16 24.79 17.55
N THR A 256 -4.26 25.53 17.39
CA THR A 256 -5.51 25.27 18.11
C THR A 256 -6.37 24.30 17.28
N VAL A 257 -6.49 23.05 17.72
CA VAL A 257 -7.23 21.99 17.01
C VAL A 257 -8.60 21.81 17.65
N SER A 258 -9.65 21.84 16.84
CA SER A 258 -11.02 21.54 17.26
C SER A 258 -11.36 20.07 16.99
N ILE A 259 -11.86 19.38 18.01
CA ILE A 259 -12.28 17.98 17.93
C ILE A 259 -13.73 17.81 18.37
N ARG A 260 -14.39 16.76 17.89
CA ARG A 260 -15.77 16.40 18.20
C ARG A 260 -15.88 14.90 18.50
N ALA A 261 -16.41 14.55 19.66
CA ALA A 261 -16.67 13.15 20.02
C ALA A 261 -18.00 12.63 19.43
N LEU A 262 -18.23 11.31 19.48
CA LEU A 262 -19.47 10.68 18.99
C LEU A 262 -20.76 11.21 19.64
N ASP A 263 -20.68 11.68 20.89
CA ASP A 263 -21.83 12.27 21.60
C ASP A 263 -22.13 13.73 21.20
N GLY A 264 -21.33 14.29 20.27
CA GLY A 264 -21.43 15.66 19.78
C GLY A 264 -20.69 16.69 20.63
N SER A 265 -20.08 16.30 21.75
CA SER A 265 -19.26 17.21 22.55
C SER A 265 -18.03 17.68 21.77
N THR A 266 -17.63 18.93 21.99
CA THR A 266 -16.51 19.56 21.29
C THR A 266 -15.45 20.03 22.27
N GLU A 267 -14.19 19.87 21.90
CA GLU A 267 -13.02 20.27 22.69
C GLU A 267 -12.00 20.97 21.78
N LYS A 268 -11.13 21.80 22.38
CA LYS A 268 -9.98 22.38 21.70
C LYS A 268 -8.69 21.90 22.35
N LEU A 269 -7.73 21.48 21.53
CA LEU A 269 -6.38 21.08 21.92
C LEU A 269 -5.36 22.10 21.40
N GLU A 270 -4.33 22.38 22.20
CA GLU A 270 -3.17 23.17 21.76
C GLU A 270 -1.98 22.25 21.54
N VAL A 271 -1.40 22.27 20.35
CA VAL A 271 -0.26 21.42 19.98
C VAL A 271 0.81 22.20 19.21
N ARG A 272 2.04 21.72 19.22
CA ARG A 272 3.17 22.34 18.51
C ARG A 272 3.25 21.93 17.04
N ALA A 273 2.82 20.72 16.72
CA ALA A 273 2.79 20.19 15.36
C ALA A 273 1.58 19.28 15.13
N ILE A 274 1.19 19.14 13.87
CA ILE A 274 0.15 18.22 13.42
C ILE A 274 0.76 17.28 12.38
N ILE A 275 0.52 15.98 12.54
CA ILE A 275 0.76 14.96 11.52
C ILE A 275 -0.60 14.48 11.00
N SER A 276 -0.88 14.77 9.73
CA SER A 276 -2.07 14.25 9.04
C SER A 276 -1.79 12.85 8.54
N ALA A 277 -2.46 11.85 9.12
CA ALA A 277 -2.42 10.44 8.75
C ALA A 277 -3.80 9.94 8.28
N VAL A 278 -4.57 10.84 7.66
CA VAL A 278 -5.97 10.58 7.24
C VAL A 278 -6.07 9.68 6.01
N GLY A 279 -5.00 9.56 5.22
CA GLY A 279 -4.98 8.81 3.96
C GLY A 279 -5.78 9.47 2.83
N GLN A 280 -5.73 8.86 1.64
CA GLN A 280 -6.34 9.42 0.41
C GLN A 280 -7.66 8.75 0.01
N LEU A 281 -7.86 7.48 0.39
CA LEU A 281 -8.96 6.62 -0.08
C LEU A 281 -9.94 6.29 1.05
N ASN A 282 -10.45 7.31 1.73
CA ASN A 282 -11.35 7.17 2.88
C ASN A 282 -12.73 7.84 2.71
N ARG A 283 -12.89 8.81 1.80
CA ARG A 283 -14.17 9.49 1.56
C ARG A 283 -14.93 8.84 0.40
N PRO A 284 -16.01 8.09 0.66
CA PRO A 284 -16.77 7.42 -0.38
C PRO A 284 -17.25 8.39 -1.47
N ASN A 285 -17.14 7.98 -2.72
CA ASN A 285 -17.71 8.72 -3.84
C ASN A 285 -19.02 8.05 -4.28
N VAL A 286 -20.13 8.45 -3.68
CA VAL A 286 -21.47 7.98 -4.10
C VAL A 286 -21.93 8.84 -5.28
N PRO A 287 -22.24 8.24 -6.45
CA PRO A 287 -22.69 9.01 -7.61
C PRO A 287 -24.05 9.65 -7.35
N GLU A 288 -24.24 10.85 -7.85
CA GLU A 288 -25.56 11.49 -7.91
C GLU A 288 -26.39 10.80 -9.00
N ILE A 289 -27.40 10.03 -8.59
CA ILE A 289 -28.33 9.31 -9.49
C ILE A 289 -29.75 9.74 -9.10
N GLU A 290 -30.53 10.23 -10.07
CA GLU A 290 -31.92 10.63 -9.86
C GLU A 290 -32.74 9.46 -9.30
N GLY A 291 -33.56 9.70 -8.28
CA GLY A 291 -34.45 8.71 -7.67
C GLY A 291 -33.80 7.78 -6.65
N LEU A 292 -32.46 7.83 -6.46
CA LEU A 292 -31.74 7.01 -5.49
C LEU A 292 -32.29 7.14 -4.07
N GLU A 293 -32.65 8.34 -3.65
CA GLU A 293 -33.21 8.65 -2.33
C GLU A 293 -34.59 8.00 -2.08
N THR A 294 -35.27 7.59 -3.14
CA THR A 294 -36.57 6.92 -3.10
C THR A 294 -36.51 5.42 -3.39
N PHE A 295 -35.30 4.87 -3.58
CA PHE A 295 -35.12 3.44 -3.82
C PHE A 295 -35.78 2.60 -2.72
N ALA A 296 -36.61 1.64 -3.12
CA ALA A 296 -37.40 0.83 -2.18
C ALA A 296 -36.55 -0.16 -1.37
N GLY A 297 -35.37 -0.53 -1.90
CA GLY A 297 -34.44 -1.48 -1.29
C GLY A 297 -33.36 -0.82 -0.42
N LYS A 298 -32.24 -1.53 -0.24
CA LYS A 298 -31.07 -1.03 0.50
C LYS A 298 -29.98 -0.57 -0.45
N SER A 299 -29.41 0.61 -0.19
CA SER A 299 -28.29 1.13 -0.98
C SER A 299 -27.16 1.64 -0.08
N PHE A 300 -25.93 1.18 -0.31
CA PHE A 300 -24.77 1.61 0.47
C PHE A 300 -23.48 1.50 -0.33
N HIS A 301 -22.46 2.23 0.12
CA HIS A 301 -21.13 2.18 -0.47
C HIS A 301 -20.29 1.05 0.13
N SER A 302 -19.40 0.44 -0.66
CA SER A 302 -18.51 -0.65 -0.24
C SER A 302 -17.69 -0.33 1.04
N ALA A 303 -17.17 0.89 1.16
CA ALA A 303 -16.46 1.37 2.35
C ALA A 303 -17.37 1.60 3.59
N GLN A 304 -18.68 1.44 3.46
CA GLN A 304 -19.70 1.56 4.50
C GLN A 304 -20.63 0.36 4.42
N TRP A 305 -20.04 -0.84 4.31
CA TRP A 305 -20.78 -2.08 4.15
C TRP A 305 -21.80 -2.26 5.29
N ASP A 306 -23.07 -2.43 4.94
CA ASP A 306 -24.15 -2.63 5.91
C ASP A 306 -24.25 -4.13 6.26
N HIS A 307 -23.69 -4.50 7.42
CA HIS A 307 -23.67 -5.88 7.90
C HIS A 307 -25.05 -6.40 8.36
N ASP A 308 -26.05 -5.53 8.47
CA ASP A 308 -27.44 -5.93 8.78
C ASP A 308 -28.22 -6.37 7.52
N VAL A 309 -27.65 -6.18 6.33
CA VAL A 309 -28.28 -6.53 5.05
C VAL A 309 -27.85 -7.92 4.59
N ASP A 310 -28.78 -8.87 4.66
CA ASP A 310 -28.61 -10.20 4.06
C ASP A 310 -28.80 -10.16 2.53
N HIS A 311 -27.73 -10.46 1.81
CA HIS A 311 -27.71 -10.51 0.35
C HIS A 311 -28.01 -11.90 -0.22
N ILE A 312 -28.09 -12.94 0.62
CA ILE A 312 -28.33 -14.31 0.18
C ILE A 312 -29.71 -14.40 -0.50
N GLY A 313 -29.72 -14.94 -1.72
CA GLY A 313 -30.93 -15.09 -2.53
C GLY A 313 -31.56 -13.77 -3.00
N LYS A 314 -30.85 -12.65 -2.92
CA LYS A 314 -31.31 -11.34 -3.39
C LYS A 314 -30.86 -11.03 -4.82
N ARG A 315 -31.55 -10.09 -5.46
CA ARG A 315 -31.12 -9.44 -6.70
C ARG A 315 -30.24 -8.24 -6.32
N VAL A 316 -28.96 -8.28 -6.67
CA VAL A 316 -27.98 -7.26 -6.27
C VAL A 316 -27.46 -6.51 -7.49
N ALA A 317 -27.54 -5.18 -7.45
CA ALA A 317 -26.79 -4.31 -8.34
C ALA A 317 -25.43 -3.96 -7.72
N LEU A 318 -24.35 -4.24 -8.43
CA LEU A 318 -23.00 -3.79 -8.09
C LEU A 318 -22.57 -2.71 -9.07
N VAL A 319 -22.55 -1.45 -8.61
CA VAL A 319 -22.20 -0.30 -9.44
C VAL A 319 -20.70 -0.01 -9.28
N GLY A 320 -19.95 -0.25 -10.35
CA GLY A 320 -18.50 -0.09 -10.38
C GLY A 320 -17.74 -1.42 -10.33
N ALA A 321 -16.76 -1.56 -11.24
CA ALA A 321 -15.88 -2.72 -11.37
C ALA A 321 -14.40 -2.35 -11.13
N GLY A 322 -14.14 -1.37 -10.25
CA GLY A 322 -12.80 -1.12 -9.73
C GLY A 322 -12.39 -2.21 -8.72
N ALA A 323 -11.28 -2.02 -8.00
CA ALA A 323 -10.75 -3.00 -7.04
C ALA A 323 -11.82 -3.55 -6.06
N SER A 324 -12.66 -2.69 -5.48
CA SER A 324 -13.73 -3.14 -4.57
C SER A 324 -14.76 -4.03 -5.27
N GLY A 325 -15.27 -3.61 -6.44
CA GLY A 325 -16.22 -4.41 -7.20
C GLY A 325 -15.61 -5.74 -7.65
N PHE A 326 -14.33 -5.71 -8.02
CA PHE A 326 -13.53 -6.87 -8.42
C PHE A 326 -13.39 -7.93 -7.33
N GLN A 327 -13.38 -7.50 -6.07
CA GLN A 327 -13.31 -8.39 -4.91
C GLN A 327 -14.71 -8.82 -4.42
N ILE A 328 -15.69 -7.91 -4.46
CA ILE A 328 -17.08 -8.19 -4.02
C ILE A 328 -17.75 -9.20 -4.95
N ALA A 329 -17.74 -8.96 -6.26
CA ALA A 329 -18.50 -9.77 -7.21
C ALA A 329 -18.22 -11.28 -7.11
N PRO A 330 -16.96 -11.76 -7.18
CA PRO A 330 -16.69 -13.19 -7.05
C PRO A 330 -17.04 -13.76 -5.67
N THR A 331 -17.05 -12.93 -4.64
CA THR A 331 -17.34 -13.36 -3.27
C THR A 331 -18.84 -13.57 -3.06
N ILE A 332 -19.69 -12.69 -3.59
CA ILE A 332 -21.15 -12.76 -3.37
C ILE A 332 -21.92 -13.48 -4.49
N ALA A 333 -21.35 -13.59 -5.70
CA ALA A 333 -22.02 -14.21 -6.85
C ALA A 333 -22.54 -15.64 -6.60
N PRO A 334 -21.89 -16.49 -5.78
CA PRO A 334 -22.43 -17.80 -5.42
C PRO A 334 -23.74 -17.77 -4.61
N ASP A 335 -23.96 -16.70 -3.85
CA ASP A 335 -24.98 -16.66 -2.80
C ASP A 335 -26.21 -15.82 -3.18
N VAL A 336 -26.07 -14.89 -4.12
CA VAL A 336 -27.16 -14.02 -4.61
C VAL A 336 -28.03 -14.73 -5.65
N ALA A 337 -29.32 -14.36 -5.74
CA ALA A 337 -30.21 -14.88 -6.78
C ALA A 337 -29.81 -14.36 -8.17
N GLU A 338 -29.49 -13.06 -8.26
CA GLU A 338 -28.96 -12.42 -9.47
C GLU A 338 -27.95 -11.35 -9.07
N LEU A 339 -26.85 -11.24 -9.83
CA LEU A 339 -25.87 -10.17 -9.70
C LEU A 339 -25.78 -9.38 -11.01
N LYS A 340 -26.12 -8.10 -10.97
CA LYS A 340 -25.97 -7.18 -12.10
C LYS A 340 -24.78 -6.26 -11.85
N VAL A 341 -23.72 -6.42 -12.63
CA VAL A 341 -22.49 -5.64 -12.51
C VAL A 341 -22.50 -4.51 -13.53
N PHE A 342 -22.56 -3.26 -13.06
CA PHE A 342 -22.55 -2.07 -13.91
C PHE A 342 -21.11 -1.55 -14.05
N GLN A 343 -20.50 -1.80 -15.20
CA GLN A 343 -19.12 -1.48 -15.51
C GLN A 343 -19.02 -0.37 -16.55
N ARG A 344 -18.53 0.79 -16.16
CA ARG A 344 -18.20 1.87 -17.10
C ARG A 344 -16.95 1.55 -17.93
N THR A 345 -15.90 1.06 -17.29
CA THR A 345 -14.61 0.77 -17.94
C THR A 345 -14.06 -0.54 -17.41
N ALA A 346 -13.67 -1.45 -18.30
CA ALA A 346 -12.96 -2.68 -17.95
C ALA A 346 -11.61 -2.38 -17.30
N GLN A 347 -11.07 -3.31 -16.52
CA GLN A 347 -9.78 -3.15 -15.84
C GLN A 347 -8.75 -4.10 -16.42
N TRP A 348 -7.50 -3.65 -16.49
CA TRP A 348 -6.37 -4.54 -16.72
C TRP A 348 -6.08 -5.37 -15.47
N MET A 349 -5.69 -6.62 -15.68
CA MET A 349 -5.43 -7.59 -14.62
C MET A 349 -4.01 -8.12 -14.70
N PHE A 350 -3.36 -8.24 -13.54
CA PHE A 350 -2.07 -8.86 -13.38
C PHE A 350 -2.27 -10.34 -13.00
N PRO A 351 -1.69 -11.30 -13.75
CA PRO A 351 -1.78 -12.71 -13.41
C PRO A 351 -1.20 -13.00 -12.03
N ASN A 352 -2.03 -13.54 -11.13
CA ASN A 352 -1.63 -13.92 -9.79
C ASN A 352 -2.38 -15.18 -9.32
N PRO A 353 -1.96 -16.38 -9.77
CA PRO A 353 -2.56 -17.63 -9.31
C PRO A 353 -2.47 -17.86 -7.79
N ASN A 354 -1.60 -17.12 -7.09
CA ASN A 354 -1.41 -17.21 -5.64
C ASN A 354 -2.26 -16.21 -4.85
N TYR A 355 -3.12 -15.41 -5.50
CA TYR A 355 -3.78 -14.26 -4.85
C TYR A 355 -4.64 -14.62 -3.63
N ARG A 356 -5.35 -15.75 -3.69
CA ARG A 356 -6.15 -16.32 -2.57
C ARG A 356 -5.50 -17.54 -1.93
N LYS A 357 -4.22 -17.79 -2.20
CA LYS A 357 -3.55 -19.00 -1.73
C LYS A 357 -3.19 -18.87 -0.26
N ALA A 358 -3.54 -19.89 0.52
CA ALA A 358 -3.13 -20.01 1.90
C ALA A 358 -1.61 -20.16 2.02
N VAL A 359 -1.04 -19.56 3.07
CA VAL A 359 0.35 -19.81 3.46
C VAL A 359 0.42 -21.19 4.10
N GLY A 360 1.26 -22.06 3.52
CA GLY A 360 1.41 -23.43 3.99
C GLY A 360 2.31 -23.55 5.24
N PRO A 361 2.28 -24.72 5.92
CA PRO A 361 2.96 -24.91 7.19
C PRO A 361 4.49 -24.82 7.10
N GLY A 362 5.09 -25.25 5.99
CA GLY A 362 6.55 -25.23 5.84
C GLY A 362 7.09 -23.82 5.66
N PHE A 363 6.38 -22.97 4.91
CA PHE A 363 6.68 -21.53 4.82
C PHE A 363 6.62 -20.83 6.19
N ARG A 364 5.61 -21.13 7.02
CA ARG A 364 5.53 -20.59 8.38
C ARG A 364 6.66 -21.09 9.26
N TRP A 365 7.01 -22.37 9.15
CA TRP A 365 8.16 -22.95 9.85
C TRP A 365 9.45 -22.24 9.44
N ALA A 366 9.66 -22.01 8.14
CA ALA A 366 10.83 -21.32 7.61
C ALA A 366 10.94 -19.87 8.09
N LEU A 367 9.84 -19.11 8.11
CA LEU A 367 9.81 -17.75 8.65
C LEU A 367 10.24 -17.70 10.12
N LYS A 368 9.82 -18.70 10.91
CA LYS A 368 10.06 -18.76 12.34
C LYS A 368 11.47 -19.24 12.69
N HIS A 369 12.00 -20.21 11.93
CA HIS A 369 13.19 -20.95 12.30
C HIS A 369 14.41 -20.67 11.44
N LEU A 370 14.24 -20.40 10.14
CA LEU A 370 15.38 -20.26 9.24
C LEU A 370 15.97 -18.84 9.28
N PRO A 371 17.28 -18.68 9.51
CA PRO A 371 17.91 -17.38 9.60
C PRO A 371 17.68 -16.52 8.35
N PHE A 372 17.17 -15.31 8.57
CA PHE A 372 16.96 -14.28 7.56
C PHE A 372 16.03 -14.68 6.38
N TYR A 373 15.34 -15.82 6.46
CA TYR A 373 14.43 -16.28 5.40
C TYR A 373 13.36 -15.24 5.10
N GLY A 374 12.68 -14.71 6.13
CA GLY A 374 11.66 -13.67 5.95
C GLY A 374 12.21 -12.36 5.36
N ARG A 375 13.49 -12.04 5.58
CA ARG A 375 14.14 -10.84 5.04
C ARG A 375 14.45 -11.00 3.55
N TRP A 376 15.02 -12.13 3.17
CA TRP A 376 15.21 -12.46 1.75
C TRP A 376 13.89 -12.65 0.99
N TYR A 377 12.84 -13.15 1.66
CA TYR A 377 11.51 -13.23 1.06
C TYR A 377 10.93 -11.83 0.81
N ARG A 378 11.07 -10.92 1.79
CA ARG A 378 10.70 -9.50 1.63
C ARG A 378 11.44 -8.87 0.47
N PHE A 379 12.75 -9.09 0.35
CA PHE A 379 13.53 -8.57 -0.77
C PHE A 379 13.05 -9.09 -2.13
N LEU A 380 12.76 -10.39 -2.24
CA LEU A 380 12.23 -11.01 -3.46
C LEU A 380 10.95 -10.33 -3.94
N ILE A 381 9.98 -10.13 -3.05
CA ILE A 381 8.70 -9.50 -3.41
C ILE A 381 8.82 -7.98 -3.58
N LEU A 382 9.71 -7.32 -2.82
CA LEU A 382 9.95 -5.89 -2.93
C LEU A 382 10.60 -5.56 -4.27
N TRP A 383 11.70 -6.23 -4.62
CA TRP A 383 12.48 -5.91 -5.83
C TRP A 383 11.67 -6.13 -7.10
N SER A 384 10.90 -7.22 -7.15
CA SER A 384 10.02 -7.52 -8.29
C SER A 384 8.87 -6.52 -8.45
N ALA A 385 8.44 -5.88 -7.36
CA ALA A 385 7.34 -4.91 -7.32
C ALA A 385 7.80 -3.44 -7.18
N CYS A 386 9.11 -3.17 -7.25
CA CYS A 386 9.74 -1.86 -7.02
C CYS A 386 9.56 -0.93 -8.25
N ASP A 387 10.66 -0.52 -8.88
CA ASP A 387 10.71 0.55 -9.87
C ASP A 387 10.53 0.05 -11.32
N LYS A 388 10.56 -1.26 -11.54
CA LYS A 388 10.40 -1.85 -12.88
C LYS A 388 9.05 -1.50 -13.52
N GLY A 389 8.00 -1.37 -12.72
CA GLY A 389 6.69 -0.97 -13.26
C GLY A 389 6.64 0.49 -13.70
N LEU A 390 7.52 1.38 -13.19
CA LEU A 390 7.61 2.77 -13.64
C LEU A 390 8.17 2.84 -15.06
N MET A 391 9.14 1.98 -15.39
CA MET A 391 9.67 1.85 -16.75
C MET A 391 8.57 1.48 -17.75
N GLY A 392 7.67 0.57 -17.38
CA GLY A 392 6.51 0.17 -18.20
C GLY A 392 5.41 1.23 -18.29
N ALA A 393 5.46 2.27 -17.45
CA ALA A 393 4.53 3.39 -17.46
C ALA A 393 5.04 4.60 -18.27
N LYS A 394 6.32 4.64 -18.65
CA LYS A 394 6.90 5.75 -19.43
C LYS A 394 6.40 5.70 -20.87
N ILE A 395 5.95 6.85 -21.38
CA ILE A 395 5.52 7.02 -22.77
C ILE A 395 6.76 7.18 -23.65
N ASP A 396 6.86 6.33 -24.67
CA ASP A 396 7.76 6.53 -25.80
C ASP A 396 7.04 7.43 -26.83
N PRO A 397 7.50 8.68 -27.03
CA PRO A 397 6.85 9.63 -27.94
C PRO A 397 6.90 9.17 -29.40
N ASP A 398 7.83 8.29 -29.77
CA ASP A 398 7.98 7.76 -31.12
C ASP A 398 7.19 6.44 -31.33
N TRP A 399 6.52 5.94 -30.29
CA TRP A 399 5.69 4.74 -30.40
C TRP A 399 4.49 4.96 -31.32
N PRO A 400 4.29 4.14 -32.37
CA PRO A 400 3.30 4.42 -33.41
C PRO A 400 1.84 4.19 -32.98
N ASN A 401 1.57 3.43 -31.92
CA ASN A 401 0.21 3.00 -31.55
C ASN A 401 -0.20 3.44 -30.13
N GLN A 402 -0.03 4.74 -29.83
CA GLN A 402 -0.33 5.34 -28.52
C GLN A 402 -1.80 5.24 -28.08
N GLU A 403 -2.70 4.76 -28.96
CA GLU A 403 -4.10 4.54 -28.63
C GLU A 403 -4.31 3.34 -27.70
N ILE A 404 -3.49 2.28 -27.82
CA ILE A 404 -3.68 1.03 -27.07
C ILE A 404 -2.46 0.60 -26.26
N SER A 405 -1.27 1.14 -26.53
CA SER A 405 -0.06 0.96 -25.73
C SER A 405 0.89 2.15 -25.92
N VAL A 406 1.79 2.42 -24.98
CA VAL A 406 2.63 3.64 -25.01
C VAL A 406 4.12 3.41 -25.24
N SER A 407 4.56 2.16 -25.31
CA SER A 407 5.95 1.75 -25.56
C SER A 407 6.00 0.26 -25.89
N GLU A 408 7.15 -0.24 -26.34
CA GLU A 408 7.35 -1.67 -26.61
C GLU A 408 7.07 -2.54 -25.37
N GLY A 409 7.60 -2.16 -24.21
CA GLY A 409 7.37 -2.88 -22.96
C GLY A 409 5.91 -2.82 -22.50
N ASN A 410 5.23 -1.69 -22.75
CA ASN A 410 3.81 -1.54 -22.47
C ASN A 410 2.95 -2.41 -23.41
N GLU A 411 3.33 -2.54 -24.69
CA GLU A 411 2.68 -3.45 -25.64
C GLU A 411 2.85 -4.92 -25.24
N PHE A 412 4.05 -5.31 -24.82
CA PHE A 412 4.29 -6.67 -24.31
C PHE A 412 3.41 -6.97 -23.08
N THR A 413 3.27 -5.99 -22.18
CA THR A 413 2.35 -6.08 -21.04
C THR A 413 0.89 -6.24 -21.50
N ARG A 414 0.47 -5.49 -22.52
CA ARG A 414 -0.87 -5.58 -23.11
C ARG A 414 -1.15 -6.98 -23.64
N MET A 415 -0.18 -7.59 -24.33
CA MET A 415 -0.30 -8.94 -24.87
C MET A 415 -0.48 -9.97 -23.75
N ILE A 416 0.35 -9.92 -22.70
CA ILE A 416 0.24 -10.83 -21.55
C ILE A 416 -1.13 -10.69 -20.88
N PHE A 417 -1.58 -9.47 -20.60
CA PHE A 417 -2.86 -9.27 -19.93
C PHE A 417 -4.05 -9.66 -20.82
N THR A 418 -3.95 -9.42 -22.12
CA THR A 418 -4.99 -9.84 -23.07
C THR A 418 -5.10 -11.36 -23.09
N ASP A 419 -3.97 -12.07 -23.22
CA ASP A 419 -3.93 -13.54 -23.21
C ASP A 419 -4.48 -14.12 -21.89
N TRP A 420 -4.09 -13.53 -20.76
CA TRP A 420 -4.62 -13.89 -19.45
C TRP A 420 -6.14 -13.72 -19.38
N ILE A 421 -6.69 -12.60 -19.85
CA ILE A 421 -8.14 -12.36 -19.86
C ILE A 421 -8.86 -13.34 -20.80
N THR A 422 -8.40 -13.48 -22.04
CA THR A 422 -9.08 -14.31 -23.05
C THR A 422 -9.04 -15.80 -22.71
N SER A 423 -7.96 -16.27 -22.07
CA SER A 423 -7.84 -17.67 -21.63
C SER A 423 -8.91 -18.10 -20.61
N GLN A 424 -9.56 -17.16 -19.94
CA GLN A 424 -10.53 -17.44 -18.87
C GLN A 424 -12.00 -17.31 -19.30
N VAL A 425 -12.29 -16.54 -20.34
CA VAL A 425 -13.68 -16.28 -20.80
C VAL A 425 -14.09 -17.15 -22.00
N GLY A 426 -13.16 -17.93 -22.55
CA GLY A 426 -13.40 -18.77 -23.74
C GLY A 426 -13.82 -17.96 -24.96
N ASP A 427 -14.57 -18.58 -25.87
CA ASP A 427 -14.96 -17.99 -27.15
C ASP A 427 -16.25 -17.14 -27.09
N ASN A 428 -16.61 -16.54 -25.94
CA ASN A 428 -17.80 -15.67 -25.83
C ASN A 428 -17.50 -14.25 -26.36
N PRO A 429 -17.92 -13.89 -27.60
CA PRO A 429 -17.53 -12.62 -28.21
C PRO A 429 -18.15 -11.42 -27.49
N GLU A 430 -19.33 -11.57 -26.90
CA GLU A 430 -20.00 -10.51 -26.17
C GLU A 430 -19.23 -10.18 -24.89
N LEU A 431 -18.89 -11.20 -24.10
CA LEU A 431 -18.13 -11.01 -22.86
C LEU A 431 -16.73 -10.47 -23.15
N ILE A 432 -16.02 -10.99 -24.17
CA ILE A 432 -14.71 -10.49 -24.60
C ILE A 432 -14.76 -8.99 -24.88
N SER A 433 -15.76 -8.51 -25.62
CA SER A 433 -15.93 -7.08 -25.92
C SER A 433 -16.17 -6.22 -24.67
N LYS A 434 -16.66 -6.83 -23.59
CA LYS A 434 -16.94 -6.15 -22.32
C LYS A 434 -15.76 -6.18 -21.34
N VAL A 435 -14.86 -7.16 -21.42
CA VAL A 435 -13.77 -7.34 -20.44
C VAL A 435 -12.39 -6.92 -20.92
N ILE A 436 -12.16 -6.77 -22.23
CA ILE A 436 -10.89 -6.23 -22.74
C ILE A 436 -10.91 -4.69 -22.61
N PRO A 437 -9.95 -4.08 -21.87
CA PRO A 437 -9.88 -2.63 -21.77
C PRO A 437 -9.45 -1.96 -23.08
N ASP A 438 -9.95 -0.74 -23.30
CA ASP A 438 -9.77 0.10 -24.49
C ASP A 438 -8.78 1.26 -24.26
N TYR A 439 -7.90 1.11 -23.27
CA TYR A 439 -6.86 2.07 -22.92
C TYR A 439 -5.55 1.34 -22.61
N PRO A 440 -4.38 2.00 -22.67
CA PRO A 440 -3.09 1.36 -22.44
C PRO A 440 -3.00 0.60 -21.09
N PRO A 441 -2.32 -0.55 -21.02
CA PRO A 441 -2.04 -1.20 -19.73
C PRO A 441 -1.22 -0.28 -18.83
N THR A 442 -1.30 -0.52 -17.53
CA THR A 442 -0.66 0.29 -16.45
C THR A 442 -1.12 1.75 -16.33
N ALA A 443 -2.02 2.22 -17.21
CA ALA A 443 -2.61 3.56 -17.16
C ALA A 443 -3.58 3.79 -15.99
N LYS A 444 -4.03 2.70 -15.37
CA LYS A 444 -4.71 2.66 -14.07
C LYS A 444 -4.01 1.61 -13.22
N ARG A 445 -4.26 1.62 -11.90
CA ARG A 445 -3.75 0.56 -11.01
C ARG A 445 -4.30 -0.79 -11.48
N THR A 446 -3.40 -1.68 -11.88
CA THR A 446 -3.72 -3.04 -12.36
C THR A 446 -4.23 -3.90 -11.20
N LEU A 447 -5.24 -4.72 -11.42
CA LEU A 447 -5.84 -5.56 -10.38
C LEU A 447 -5.19 -6.95 -10.34
N GLN A 448 -4.96 -7.51 -9.15
CA GLN A 448 -4.46 -8.88 -9.00
C GLN A 448 -5.58 -9.87 -9.32
N ASP A 449 -5.33 -10.83 -10.21
CA ASP A 449 -6.34 -11.80 -10.65
C ASP A 449 -5.82 -13.25 -10.61
N ASP A 450 -6.57 -14.11 -9.94
CA ASP A 450 -6.43 -15.57 -9.93
C ASP A 450 -7.50 -16.28 -10.77
N GLY A 451 -8.29 -15.49 -11.50
CA GLY A 451 -9.40 -15.89 -12.35
C GLY A 451 -10.78 -15.97 -11.68
N SER A 452 -10.86 -15.61 -10.41
CA SER A 452 -12.13 -15.46 -9.70
C SER A 452 -13.08 -14.44 -10.34
N TRP A 453 -12.58 -13.29 -10.82
CA TRP A 453 -13.44 -12.26 -11.39
C TRP A 453 -14.08 -12.70 -12.70
N LEU A 454 -13.28 -13.15 -13.66
CA LEU A 454 -13.80 -13.59 -14.95
C LEU A 454 -14.65 -14.86 -14.79
N GLY A 455 -14.26 -15.76 -13.88
CA GLY A 455 -15.07 -16.92 -13.49
C GLY A 455 -16.41 -16.53 -12.85
N ALA A 456 -16.51 -15.40 -12.15
CA ALA A 456 -17.78 -14.90 -11.63
C ALA A 456 -18.67 -14.36 -12.76
N LEU A 457 -18.10 -13.67 -13.73
CA LEU A 457 -18.82 -13.10 -14.87
C LEU A 457 -19.36 -14.16 -15.86
N THR A 458 -18.86 -15.40 -15.82
CA THR A 458 -19.35 -16.50 -16.65
C THR A 458 -20.47 -17.32 -16.01
N ARG A 459 -20.88 -16.99 -14.78
CA ARG A 459 -21.97 -17.67 -14.09
C ARG A 459 -23.33 -17.28 -14.67
N ASP A 460 -24.25 -18.24 -14.70
CA ASP A 460 -25.62 -18.04 -15.23
C ASP A 460 -26.41 -16.95 -14.49
N ASN A 461 -26.09 -16.69 -13.22
CA ASN A 461 -26.77 -15.69 -12.39
C ASN A 461 -26.09 -14.32 -12.37
N VAL A 462 -25.10 -14.08 -13.24
CA VAL A 462 -24.33 -12.83 -13.29
C VAL A 462 -24.46 -12.18 -14.67
N GLU A 463 -24.80 -10.90 -14.67
CA GLU A 463 -24.92 -10.09 -15.89
C GLU A 463 -23.95 -8.90 -15.83
N LEU A 464 -23.08 -8.77 -16.84
CA LEU A 464 -22.20 -7.61 -17.00
C LEU A 464 -22.82 -6.59 -17.96
N ILE A 465 -23.07 -5.39 -17.44
CA ILE A 465 -23.76 -4.29 -18.13
C ILE A 465 -22.78 -3.13 -18.32
N ARG A 466 -22.64 -2.61 -19.55
CA ARG A 466 -21.72 -1.50 -19.89
C ARG A 466 -22.42 -0.20 -20.29
N ASP A 467 -23.75 -0.18 -20.25
CA ASP A 467 -24.53 1.01 -20.59
C ASP A 467 -24.58 2.03 -19.44
N SER A 468 -25.05 3.24 -19.74
CA SER A 468 -25.17 4.31 -18.75
C SER A 468 -26.47 4.18 -17.97
N ILE A 469 -26.36 4.30 -16.65
CA ILE A 469 -27.51 4.43 -15.74
C ILE A 469 -28.11 5.82 -15.97
N ASP A 470 -29.43 5.87 -16.14
CA ASP A 470 -30.18 7.12 -16.29
C ASP A 470 -30.73 7.58 -14.93
N HIS A 471 -31.59 6.77 -14.32
CA HIS A 471 -32.19 7.04 -13.02
C HIS A 471 -32.57 5.75 -12.29
N ILE A 472 -33.04 5.87 -11.06
CA ILE A 472 -33.65 4.80 -10.26
C ILE A 472 -35.16 5.06 -10.18
N ASP A 473 -35.96 4.02 -10.43
CA ASP A 473 -37.42 4.07 -10.35
C ASP A 473 -37.96 2.89 -9.54
N GLY A 474 -38.39 3.19 -8.31
CA GLY A 474 -38.92 2.20 -7.37
C GLY A 474 -37.86 1.21 -6.91
N ASP A 475 -37.94 -0.02 -7.41
CA ASP A 475 -37.00 -1.12 -7.15
C ASP A 475 -36.08 -1.41 -8.34
N ALA A 476 -36.03 -0.54 -9.35
CA ALA A 476 -35.25 -0.78 -10.57
C ALA A 476 -34.20 0.30 -10.84
N ILE A 477 -33.05 -0.14 -11.36
CA ILE A 477 -32.10 0.73 -12.08
C ILE A 477 -32.57 0.82 -13.53
N VAL A 478 -32.80 2.04 -14.01
CA VAL A 478 -33.20 2.31 -15.39
C VAL A 478 -31.99 2.79 -16.20
N MET A 479 -31.75 2.12 -17.32
CA MET A 479 -30.66 2.44 -18.23
C MET A 479 -31.09 3.51 -19.24
N ALA A 480 -30.12 4.16 -19.88
CA ALA A 480 -30.36 5.23 -20.85
C ALA A 480 -31.17 4.78 -22.09
N ASP A 481 -31.21 3.49 -22.40
CA ASP A 481 -32.03 2.90 -23.46
C ASP A 481 -33.47 2.56 -23.02
N GLY A 482 -33.79 2.79 -21.73
CA GLY A 482 -35.07 2.47 -21.11
C GLY A 482 -35.14 1.05 -20.52
N THR A 483 -34.09 0.24 -20.64
CA THR A 483 -34.04 -1.09 -20.01
C THR A 483 -34.11 -0.97 -18.49
N ARG A 484 -34.93 -1.80 -17.86
CA ARG A 484 -35.15 -1.80 -16.41
C ARG A 484 -34.54 -3.05 -15.78
N HIS A 485 -33.73 -2.84 -14.74
CA HIS A 485 -33.12 -3.90 -13.95
C HIS A 485 -33.65 -3.84 -12.53
N GLU A 486 -34.64 -4.68 -12.21
CA GLU A 486 -35.17 -4.79 -10.84
C GLU A 486 -34.14 -5.41 -9.90
N VAL A 487 -33.92 -4.78 -8.74
CA VAL A 487 -32.94 -5.17 -7.74
C VAL A 487 -33.44 -4.89 -6.33
N ASP A 488 -33.01 -5.71 -5.37
CA ASP A 488 -33.35 -5.56 -3.96
C ASP A 488 -32.30 -4.73 -3.20
N ILE A 489 -31.05 -4.76 -3.69
CA ILE A 489 -29.89 -4.11 -3.06
C ILE A 489 -29.04 -3.42 -4.13
N ILE A 490 -28.56 -2.21 -3.82
CA ILE A 490 -27.56 -1.49 -4.62
C ILE A 490 -26.28 -1.32 -3.80
N VAL A 491 -25.18 -1.87 -4.30
CA VAL A 491 -23.84 -1.71 -3.72
C VAL A 491 -23.01 -0.78 -4.61
N PHE A 492 -22.55 0.33 -4.05
CA PHE A 492 -21.65 1.26 -4.74
C PHE A 492 -20.18 0.87 -4.50
N ALA A 493 -19.52 0.38 -5.55
CA ALA A 493 -18.08 0.19 -5.64
C ALA A 493 -17.44 1.29 -6.51
N THR A 494 -17.85 2.54 -6.25
CA THR A 494 -17.60 3.72 -7.10
C THR A 494 -16.39 4.56 -6.67
N GLY A 495 -15.59 4.03 -5.74
CA GLY A 495 -14.31 4.60 -5.32
C GLY A 495 -14.44 5.75 -4.33
N PHE A 496 -13.49 6.66 -4.36
CA PHE A 496 -13.31 7.68 -3.32
C PHE A 496 -13.03 9.06 -3.92
N LEU A 497 -13.27 10.11 -3.14
CA LEU A 497 -12.90 11.49 -3.47
C LEU A 497 -11.40 11.74 -3.24
N ALA A 498 -10.54 11.05 -3.98
CA ALA A 498 -9.09 10.97 -3.72
C ALA A 498 -8.33 12.31 -3.79
N ASN A 499 -8.83 13.29 -4.54
CA ASN A 499 -8.23 14.63 -4.65
C ASN A 499 -8.60 15.56 -3.48
N ARG A 500 -9.52 15.16 -2.59
CA ARG A 500 -9.99 15.96 -1.45
C ARG A 500 -9.20 15.65 -0.18
N PHE A 501 -7.92 16.00 -0.17
CA PHE A 501 -7.04 15.82 0.99
C PHE A 501 -7.51 16.62 2.21
N LEU A 502 -7.35 16.04 3.41
CA LEU A 502 -7.75 16.62 4.71
C LEU A 502 -9.23 17.06 4.81
N TRP A 503 -10.08 16.67 3.86
CA TRP A 503 -11.50 17.04 3.86
C TRP A 503 -12.33 16.15 4.82
N PRO A 504 -13.37 16.69 5.49
CA PRO A 504 -13.93 18.05 5.42
C PRO A 504 -13.37 19.02 6.46
N MET A 505 -12.18 18.76 7.02
CA MET A 505 -11.59 19.63 8.03
C MET A 505 -11.36 21.04 7.47
N ASP A 506 -11.46 22.03 8.34
CA ASP A 506 -11.07 23.41 8.05
C ASP A 506 -9.72 23.71 8.72
N ILE A 507 -8.66 23.71 7.93
CA ILE A 507 -7.28 23.93 8.39
C ILE A 507 -6.86 25.30 7.92
N VAL A 508 -6.58 26.22 8.85
CA VAL A 508 -6.29 27.63 8.57
C VAL A 508 -4.85 27.93 8.95
N GLY A 509 -4.06 28.31 7.93
CA GLY A 509 -2.64 28.57 8.05
C GLY A 509 -2.32 29.99 8.55
N ARG A 510 -1.05 30.36 8.42
CA ARG A 510 -0.47 31.63 8.88
C ARG A 510 -1.16 32.85 8.25
N SER A 511 -1.51 32.78 6.97
CA SER A 511 -2.17 33.89 6.28
C SER A 511 -3.64 34.09 6.66
N GLY A 512 -4.22 33.19 7.47
CA GLY A 512 -5.65 33.16 7.76
C GLY A 512 -6.49 32.57 6.62
N VAL A 513 -5.86 32.05 5.56
CA VAL A 513 -6.52 31.35 4.46
C VAL A 513 -6.60 29.85 4.75
N SER A 514 -7.70 29.22 4.37
CA SER A 514 -7.85 27.78 4.56
C SER A 514 -7.01 26.98 3.56
N LEU A 515 -6.57 25.79 3.96
CA LEU A 515 -5.87 24.85 3.09
C LEU A 515 -6.74 24.42 1.91
N ARG A 516 -8.05 24.30 2.14
CA ARG A 516 -9.04 23.99 1.11
C ARG A 516 -9.06 25.05 0.03
N ASP A 517 -9.07 26.33 0.40
CA ASP A 517 -9.05 27.44 -0.57
C ASP A 517 -7.71 27.52 -1.29
N THR A 518 -6.62 27.21 -0.58
CA THR A 518 -5.26 27.19 -1.15
C THR A 518 -5.09 26.09 -2.19
N TRP A 519 -5.60 24.88 -1.93
CA TRP A 519 -5.48 23.75 -2.84
C TRP A 519 -6.56 23.73 -3.93
N GLY A 520 -7.82 24.04 -3.61
CA GLY A 520 -8.94 23.84 -4.52
C GLY A 520 -9.01 22.38 -5.03
N GLU A 521 -8.85 22.21 -6.34
CA GLU A 521 -8.77 20.89 -7.03
C GLU A 521 -7.32 20.47 -7.34
N ARG A 522 -6.33 21.21 -6.87
CA ARG A 522 -4.91 21.06 -7.20
C ARG A 522 -4.05 20.92 -5.94
N PRO A 523 -4.28 19.88 -5.13
CA PRO A 523 -3.54 19.68 -3.90
C PRO A 523 -2.05 19.48 -4.21
N LYS A 524 -1.18 20.15 -3.45
CA LYS A 524 0.27 20.12 -3.63
C LYS A 524 1.02 20.30 -2.31
N ALA A 525 2.13 19.60 -2.16
CA ALA A 525 3.00 19.65 -1.00
C ALA A 525 4.44 19.33 -1.42
N TYR A 526 5.42 19.89 -0.71
CA TYR A 526 6.84 19.56 -0.91
C TYR A 526 7.11 18.15 -0.39
N LEU A 527 7.65 17.29 -1.26
CA LEU A 527 7.82 15.84 -1.05
C LEU A 527 6.52 15.10 -0.68
N GLY A 528 5.35 15.73 -0.89
CA GLY A 528 4.07 15.24 -0.39
C GLY A 528 3.85 15.37 1.12
N ILE A 529 4.76 16.08 1.83
CA ILE A 529 4.81 16.13 3.30
C ILE A 529 4.48 17.54 3.81
N THR A 530 5.18 18.58 3.37
CA THR A 530 5.10 19.92 3.98
C THR A 530 4.49 20.95 3.03
N ILE A 531 3.81 21.97 3.56
CA ILE A 531 2.99 22.90 2.78
C ILE A 531 3.33 24.34 3.18
N PRO A 532 3.68 25.24 2.25
CA PRO A 532 3.89 26.65 2.57
C PRO A 532 2.61 27.28 3.14
N ASP A 533 2.76 28.19 4.10
CA ASP A 533 1.70 28.85 4.88
C ASP A 533 1.06 27.99 5.98
N PHE A 534 1.46 26.72 6.14
CA PHE A 534 0.95 25.81 7.16
C PHE A 534 2.09 25.26 8.02
N PRO A 535 2.67 26.07 8.92
CA PRO A 535 3.84 25.67 9.66
C PRO A 535 3.60 24.46 10.57
N ASN A 536 4.59 23.58 10.69
CA ASN A 536 4.54 22.38 11.53
C ASN A 536 3.35 21.43 11.21
N LEU A 537 2.73 21.56 10.03
CA LEU A 537 1.77 20.61 9.50
C LEU A 537 2.50 19.67 8.53
N PHE A 538 2.48 18.38 8.86
CA PHE A 538 3.12 17.33 8.09
C PHE A 538 2.07 16.35 7.57
N CYS A 539 2.08 16.04 6.28
CA CYS A 539 1.22 15.04 5.68
C CYS A 539 1.97 13.71 5.55
N MET A 540 1.36 12.63 6.03
CA MET A 540 1.67 11.29 5.59
C MET A 540 0.67 10.88 4.52
N TYR A 541 1.17 10.20 3.49
CA TYR A 541 0.40 9.85 2.30
C TYR A 541 -0.32 11.09 1.69
N GLY A 542 0.38 12.23 1.65
CA GLY A 542 -0.12 13.50 1.09
C GLY A 542 -0.11 13.58 -0.44
N PRO A 543 -0.36 14.76 -1.03
CA PRO A 543 -0.44 14.92 -2.47
C PRO A 543 0.84 14.46 -3.18
N GLY A 544 0.69 13.78 -4.32
CA GLY A 544 1.80 13.31 -5.14
C GLY A 544 2.56 12.11 -4.59
N THR A 545 1.96 11.32 -3.69
CA THR A 545 2.64 10.19 -3.02
C THR A 545 2.04 8.82 -3.32
N ASN A 546 0.87 8.74 -3.97
CA ASN A 546 0.23 7.46 -4.28
C ASN A 546 0.96 6.69 -5.37
N LEU A 547 1.20 5.41 -5.10
CA LEU A 547 1.99 4.55 -5.94
C LEU A 547 1.08 3.81 -6.93
N ALA A 548 1.22 4.11 -8.23
CA ALA A 548 0.49 3.44 -9.30
C ALA A 548 1.36 2.48 -10.13
N HIS A 549 2.68 2.54 -10.00
CA HIS A 549 3.64 1.75 -10.77
C HIS A 549 4.21 0.53 -10.03
N GLY A 550 3.90 0.36 -8.75
CA GLY A 550 4.54 -0.65 -7.89
C GLY A 550 4.87 -0.06 -6.52
N GLY A 551 5.39 -0.89 -5.61
CA GLY A 551 5.81 -0.49 -4.28
C GLY A 551 4.76 -0.74 -3.19
N SER A 552 5.10 -0.31 -1.98
CA SER A 552 4.26 -0.44 -0.79
C SER A 552 4.04 0.95 -0.18
N LEU A 553 2.80 1.28 0.14
CA LEU A 553 2.52 2.54 0.84
C LEU A 553 3.16 2.57 2.22
N ILE A 554 3.33 1.40 2.88
CA ILE A 554 4.05 1.31 4.16
C ILE A 554 5.51 1.75 4.01
N PHE A 555 6.16 1.41 2.90
CA PHE A 555 7.52 1.89 2.60
C PHE A 555 7.57 3.42 2.51
N HIS A 556 6.61 4.02 1.77
CA HIS A 556 6.48 5.48 1.67
C HIS A 556 6.20 6.12 3.04
N SER A 557 5.27 5.55 3.82
CA SER A 557 4.95 6.03 5.17
C SER A 557 6.17 5.99 6.10
N GLU A 558 6.99 4.93 6.05
CA GLU A 558 8.23 4.84 6.83
C GLU A 558 9.28 5.87 6.41
N CYS A 559 9.43 6.12 5.10
CA CYS A 559 10.29 7.19 4.59
C CYS A 559 9.80 8.58 5.05
N GLN A 560 8.50 8.84 4.93
CA GLN A 560 7.88 10.10 5.37
C GLN A 560 8.03 10.30 6.87
N MET A 561 7.79 9.27 7.69
CA MET A 561 7.85 9.41 9.13
C MET A 561 9.28 9.65 9.63
N ARG A 562 10.30 9.04 9.00
CA ARG A 562 11.70 9.37 9.27
C ARG A 562 11.97 10.86 9.01
N TYR A 563 11.58 11.35 7.84
CA TYR A 563 11.74 12.75 7.47
C TYR A 563 11.03 13.70 8.44
N ILE A 564 9.77 13.41 8.78
CA ILE A 564 8.96 14.18 9.73
C ILE A 564 9.61 14.20 11.13
N THR A 565 10.13 13.06 11.59
CA THR A 565 10.83 12.99 12.88
C THR A 565 12.07 13.86 12.87
N GLY A 566 12.83 13.88 11.76
CA GLY A 566 13.96 14.80 11.58
C GLY A 566 13.55 16.28 11.60
N CYS A 567 12.42 16.64 10.97
CA CYS A 567 11.88 17.99 11.01
C CYS A 567 11.50 18.42 12.43
N ILE A 568 10.82 17.54 13.17
CA ILE A 568 10.42 17.80 14.56
C ILE A 568 11.64 17.91 15.47
N ASP A 569 12.64 17.03 15.32
CA ASP A 569 13.88 17.12 16.09
C ASP A 569 14.62 18.44 15.82
N ALA A 570 14.69 18.89 14.57
CA ALA A 570 15.29 20.18 14.22
C ALA A 570 14.54 21.38 14.81
N LEU A 571 13.20 21.33 14.87
CA LEU A 571 12.39 22.35 15.55
C LEU A 571 12.69 22.41 17.05
N ILE A 572 12.84 21.25 17.70
CA ILE A 572 13.06 21.15 19.15
C ILE A 572 14.51 21.54 19.49
N ASP A 573 15.50 20.98 18.80
CA ASP A 573 16.92 21.23 19.02
C ASP A 573 17.29 22.71 18.77
N GLY A 574 16.66 23.33 17.77
CA GLY A 574 16.86 24.73 17.44
C GLY A 574 16.05 25.74 18.27
N ASP A 575 15.22 25.29 19.22
CA ASP A 575 14.23 26.12 19.95
C ASP A 575 13.38 27.00 18.99
N LEU A 576 12.93 26.38 17.89
CA LEU A 576 12.18 27.06 16.83
C LEU A 576 10.67 26.95 17.07
N LYS A 577 9.93 27.98 16.68
CA LYS A 577 8.47 27.98 16.74
C LYS A 577 7.84 27.32 15.53
N ALA A 578 8.40 27.57 14.35
CA ALA A 578 7.78 27.22 13.09
C ALA A 578 8.80 26.74 12.04
N MET A 579 8.36 25.76 11.25
CA MET A 579 9.03 25.26 10.06
C MET A 579 7.97 25.09 8.96
N GLU A 580 8.25 25.65 7.78
CA GLU A 580 7.46 25.47 6.56
C GLU A 580 8.38 25.54 5.34
N PRO A 581 8.09 24.81 4.25
CA PRO A 581 8.95 24.84 3.07
C PRO A 581 8.91 26.23 2.45
N SER A 582 10.05 26.69 1.95
CA SER A 582 10.11 27.92 1.18
C SER A 582 9.27 27.78 -0.08
N ARG A 583 8.57 28.86 -0.46
CA ARG A 583 7.72 28.86 -1.66
C ARG A 583 8.50 28.48 -2.95
N PRO A 584 9.72 29.00 -3.19
CA PRO A 584 10.48 28.62 -4.38
C PRO A 584 10.77 27.12 -4.47
N VAL A 585 11.23 26.49 -3.38
CA VAL A 585 11.54 25.05 -3.34
C VAL A 585 10.28 24.21 -3.55
N HIS A 586 9.19 24.58 -2.86
CA HIS A 586 7.91 23.94 -3.03
C HIS A 586 7.39 24.00 -4.47
N ASP A 587 7.40 25.19 -5.09
CA ASP A 587 6.86 25.38 -6.43
C ASP A 587 7.75 24.72 -7.50
N GLU A 588 9.07 24.76 -7.37
CA GLU A 588 10.00 24.01 -8.24
C GLU A 588 9.75 22.50 -8.18
N TYR A 589 9.61 21.94 -6.97
CA TYR A 589 9.28 20.53 -6.80
C TYR A 589 7.94 20.17 -7.46
N TYR A 590 6.92 21.00 -7.26
CA TYR A 590 5.61 20.79 -7.85
C TYR A 590 5.65 20.82 -9.39
N GLU A 591 6.35 21.79 -9.98
CA GLU A 591 6.55 21.88 -11.42
C GLU A 591 7.27 20.63 -11.97
N ARG A 592 8.28 20.14 -11.25
CA ARG A 592 9.01 18.91 -11.60
C ARG A 592 8.10 17.68 -11.56
N VAL A 593 7.24 17.55 -10.55
CA VAL A 593 6.23 16.48 -10.46
C VAL A 593 5.27 16.53 -11.65
N GLN A 594 4.72 17.70 -11.97
CA GLN A 594 3.78 17.85 -13.09
C GLN A 594 4.45 17.59 -14.45
N ALA A 595 5.71 17.99 -14.60
CA ALA A 595 6.47 17.72 -15.82
C ALA A 595 6.70 16.21 -16.01
N GLU A 596 7.10 15.49 -14.96
CA GLU A 596 7.31 14.04 -15.05
C GLU A 596 6.01 13.29 -15.28
N LEU A 597 4.92 13.62 -14.57
CA LEU A 597 3.61 12.98 -14.74
C LEU A 597 3.09 13.05 -16.19
N LYS A 598 3.39 14.11 -16.93
CA LYS A 598 3.01 14.28 -18.35
C LYS A 598 3.71 13.30 -19.29
N THR A 599 4.80 12.69 -18.85
CA THR A 599 5.56 11.69 -19.62
C THR A 599 5.11 10.26 -19.32
N LEU A 600 4.16 10.08 -18.40
CA LEU A 600 3.71 8.78 -17.94
C LEU A 600 2.32 8.47 -18.51
N VAL A 601 2.06 7.18 -18.72
CA VAL A 601 0.82 6.65 -19.28
C VAL A 601 -0.44 7.13 -18.54
N TRP A 602 -0.33 7.50 -17.26
CA TRP A 602 -1.45 8.02 -16.47
C TRP A 602 -2.01 9.33 -17.03
N SER A 603 -1.19 10.17 -17.66
CA SER A 603 -1.62 11.41 -18.32
C SER A 603 -2.13 11.19 -19.75
N SER A 604 -2.09 9.97 -20.28
CA SER A 604 -2.55 9.65 -21.62
C SER A 604 -4.00 10.12 -21.85
N PRO A 605 -4.32 10.74 -23.00
CA PRO A 605 -5.68 11.17 -23.32
C PRO A 605 -6.66 10.00 -23.53
N GLN A 606 -6.14 8.79 -23.76
CA GLN A 606 -6.92 7.55 -23.91
C GLN A 606 -7.54 7.12 -22.57
N VAL A 607 -6.95 7.53 -21.45
CA VAL A 607 -7.52 7.32 -20.12
C VAL A 607 -8.60 8.37 -19.84
N ARG A 608 -9.81 8.09 -20.34
CA ARG A 608 -10.99 8.99 -20.21
C ARG A 608 -11.53 9.08 -18.78
N HIS A 609 -11.45 7.99 -18.02
CA HIS A 609 -12.00 7.91 -16.67
C HIS A 609 -10.97 7.31 -15.71
N SER A 610 -10.39 8.15 -14.86
CA SER A 610 -9.52 7.70 -13.77
C SER A 610 -9.71 8.63 -12.58
N TRP A 611 -9.73 8.06 -11.37
CA TRP A 611 -9.77 8.84 -10.13
C TRP A 611 -8.43 9.56 -9.86
N PHE A 612 -7.37 9.24 -10.63
CA PHE A 612 -6.10 9.95 -10.58
C PHE A 612 -6.19 11.40 -11.07
N LYS A 613 -7.14 11.68 -11.97
CA LYS A 613 -7.27 12.97 -12.66
C LYS A 613 -8.32 13.83 -11.95
N ASN A 614 -8.07 15.13 -11.86
CA ASN A 614 -9.09 16.11 -11.49
C ASN A 614 -9.95 16.49 -12.73
N ALA A 615 -10.85 17.45 -12.56
CA ALA A 615 -11.72 17.93 -13.64
C ALA A 615 -10.97 18.57 -14.83
N ASP A 616 -9.76 19.09 -14.60
CA ASP A 616 -8.90 19.67 -15.64
C ASP A 616 -8.06 18.60 -16.37
N GLY A 617 -8.06 17.36 -15.87
CA GLY A 617 -7.24 16.26 -16.39
C GLY A 617 -5.85 16.15 -15.75
N ASP A 618 -5.51 17.05 -14.83
CA ASP A 618 -4.24 17.06 -14.10
C ASP A 618 -4.22 15.99 -12.99
N ILE A 619 -3.02 15.50 -12.66
CA ILE A 619 -2.80 14.45 -11.67
C ILE A 619 -2.08 15.03 -10.46
N HIS A 620 -2.69 14.91 -9.28
CA HIS A 620 -2.14 15.42 -8.02
C HIS A 620 -1.99 14.37 -6.93
N VAL A 621 -2.50 13.16 -7.15
CA VAL A 621 -2.44 12.08 -6.16
C VAL A 621 -1.20 11.19 -6.32
N LEU A 622 -0.70 11.00 -7.54
CA LEU A 622 0.31 9.99 -7.85
C LEU A 622 1.75 10.48 -7.64
N SER A 623 2.61 9.56 -7.17
CA SER A 623 4.06 9.70 -7.22
C SER A 623 4.59 9.22 -8.58
N PRO A 624 5.31 10.07 -9.33
CA PRO A 624 5.98 9.66 -10.56
C PRO A 624 7.44 9.18 -10.33
N TRP A 625 7.87 9.06 -9.07
CA TRP A 625 9.28 8.83 -8.72
C TRP A 625 9.59 7.38 -8.42
N ARG A 626 10.85 6.99 -8.64
CA ARG A 626 11.39 5.73 -8.15
C ARG A 626 11.39 5.71 -6.61
N LEU A 627 11.23 4.53 -6.02
CA LEU A 627 11.29 4.32 -4.58
C LEU A 627 12.65 4.73 -4.02
N VAL A 628 13.74 4.42 -4.73
CA VAL A 628 15.10 4.80 -4.31
C VAL A 628 15.32 6.32 -4.31
N ASP A 629 14.72 7.05 -5.26
CA ASP A 629 14.81 8.51 -5.32
C ASP A 629 14.05 9.14 -4.14
N TYR A 630 12.83 8.66 -3.89
CA TYR A 630 12.02 9.16 -2.77
C TYR A 630 12.66 8.85 -1.42
N TRP A 631 13.18 7.63 -1.26
CA TRP A 631 13.95 7.22 -0.08
C TRP A 631 15.15 8.13 0.15
N ALA A 632 15.92 8.46 -0.90
CA ALA A 632 17.08 9.33 -0.79
C ALA A 632 16.70 10.77 -0.38
N TRP A 633 15.64 11.33 -0.96
CA TRP A 633 15.15 12.68 -0.61
C TRP A 633 14.54 12.77 0.79
N THR A 634 14.18 11.64 1.39
CA THR A 634 13.52 11.57 2.71
C THR A 634 14.41 10.95 3.79
N GLN A 635 15.73 10.92 3.58
CA GLN A 635 16.69 10.50 4.61
C GLN A 635 16.74 11.48 5.78
N GLU A 636 16.89 12.76 5.47
CA GLU A 636 16.91 13.86 6.45
C GLU A 636 16.38 15.14 5.81
N PRO A 637 15.81 16.08 6.59
CA PRO A 637 15.41 17.39 6.06
C PRO A 637 16.63 18.27 5.77
N ASP A 638 16.72 18.78 4.55
CA ASP A 638 17.61 19.91 4.26
C ASP A 638 16.99 21.19 4.82
N LEU A 639 17.55 21.72 5.90
CA LEU A 639 17.05 22.94 6.55
C LEU A 639 17.12 24.17 5.64
N GLY A 640 17.93 24.15 4.58
CA GLY A 640 17.98 25.20 3.56
C GLY A 640 16.70 25.30 2.72
N ASP A 641 15.89 24.23 2.68
CA ASP A 641 14.61 24.22 1.97
C ASP A 641 13.51 24.95 2.74
N PHE A 642 13.72 25.24 4.02
CA PHE A 642 12.69 25.71 4.96
C PHE A 642 12.86 27.17 5.37
N VAL A 643 11.73 27.80 5.65
CA VAL A 643 11.65 29.02 6.45
C VAL A 643 11.48 28.62 7.90
N LEU A 644 12.41 29.05 8.74
CA LEU A 644 12.48 28.73 10.17
C LEU A 644 12.30 30.04 10.98
N SER A 645 11.49 30.00 12.04
CA SER A 645 11.25 31.17 12.91
C SER A 645 10.94 30.82 14.34
#